data_AF-A0A6P3XHR8-F1
#
_entry.id   AF-A0A6P3XHR8-F1
#
_cell.length_a   1.000
_cell.length_b   1.000
_cell.length_c   1.000
_cell.angle_alpha   90.00
_cell.angle_beta   90.00
_cell.angle_gamma   90.00
#
_symmetry.space_group_name_H-M   'P 1'
#
loop_
_entity.id
_entity.type
_entity.pdbx_description
1 polymer ?
#
loop_
_entity_poly.entity_id
_entity_poly.type
_entity_poly.pdbx_seq_one_letter_code
_entity_poly.pdbx_strand_id
1 'polypeptide(L)'
;MIISKDLFLLGDQDYLRLAVEKRQQRAMGRSIINAPRVESSALQLVCPLDSRPVQLIFRGLQVVREKRALLRDVSGVVKPGELLAVMGPSGCGKTTLLNCLSGRVGLDGGEIWLNRERLTKRWRRRICYVQQQDVFFPDLTLRQTLEYQARLRLPDTLSHSQKIQCVDHIIEVLDLAACQDTIIGDYTKRGLSGGEKKRTSIACELLTNPSLMLLDEPTSGLDSHSAQALISRLKKYAEQEGKSIVVTVHQPSSRMFHSFSKLLLLSRGQVAYYGSTANIGRFFCTIGLTLLPHYNPADFILEQIKGPEEVRERIVAAARAARQGPDCPPELRPEYNPSQHPLCDHLIHYHEHHISHNVKEDEGRTLWLDTQSHASSSASSADDDYSWQWPTSFWSQFKVLTERNFQEARPRMLSRLNWLQTIALGLLAGLLWLRLPRTEAALHDIQGWMFFSTTYWMLFAHFGALSSFPPEREVINKERLSGSYRLSAYYLAKMVGELPLTVTLPAVYHIISYPMLGFHSPAVFVTLLLFLLLNTVVAQSVGFFVGACCLDLQVSITASALYTLATQLLGGYLATAVPPWLAWARYASMVHYAYQNMQILEFGVGEPITCSQPSKFAECRNGTTIPVSAILESQGGARGSGLPMWANTAVLLAFLIVFRTLGYLVLRYYRVPK
;
A
#
# COMPACT_ATOMS: atom_id res chain seq x y z
N MET A 1 20.33 52.75 9.91
CA MET A 1 19.06 52.70 10.65
C MET A 1 18.39 51.37 10.37
N ILE A 2 18.81 50.33 11.11
CA ILE A 2 18.20 48.99 11.16
C ILE A 2 18.37 48.58 12.62
N ILE A 3 17.28 48.45 13.37
CA ILE A 3 17.28 47.99 14.76
C ILE A 3 16.40 46.76 14.85
N SER A 4 16.98 45.75 15.50
CA SER A 4 16.48 44.41 15.81
C SER A 4 15.15 44.41 16.56
N LYS A 5 14.33 43.38 16.32
CA LYS A 5 12.95 43.23 16.82
C LYS A 5 12.81 42.02 17.76
N ASP A 6 13.79 41.83 18.65
CA ASP A 6 13.85 40.72 19.63
C ASP A 6 13.74 41.20 21.10
N LEU A 7 12.84 42.15 21.41
CA LEU A 7 12.75 42.68 22.79
C LEU A 7 11.32 42.88 23.31
N PHE A 8 10.38 41.98 22.98
CA PHE A 8 9.00 42.05 23.51
C PHE A 8 8.38 40.69 23.78
N LEU A 9 9.05 39.79 24.53
CA LEU A 9 8.44 38.52 24.98
C LEU A 9 9.00 38.04 26.34
N LEU A 10 9.04 38.91 27.36
CA LEU A 10 9.28 38.52 28.75
C LEU A 10 8.23 39.19 29.64
N GLY A 11 7.11 38.50 29.87
CA GLY A 11 6.04 39.01 30.73
C GLY A 11 4.93 38.01 31.09
N ASP A 12 4.68 36.97 30.29
CA ASP A 12 3.46 36.14 30.45
C ASP A 12 3.67 34.64 30.72
N GLN A 13 4.88 34.17 31.00
CA GLN A 13 5.13 32.73 31.22
C GLN A 13 4.92 32.22 32.66
N ASP A 14 4.81 33.10 33.66
CA ASP A 14 4.77 32.66 35.06
C ASP A 14 3.36 32.36 35.60
N TYR A 15 2.30 32.87 34.96
CA TYR A 15 0.91 32.57 35.38
C TYR A 15 0.41 31.18 34.94
N LEU A 16 0.98 30.61 33.87
CA LEU A 16 0.57 29.29 33.36
C LEU A 16 1.21 28.12 34.13
N ARG A 17 2.36 28.32 34.80
CA ARG A 17 3.02 27.25 35.58
C ARG A 17 2.30 26.95 36.90
N LEU A 18 1.77 27.95 37.58
CA LEU A 18 1.03 27.79 38.85
C LEU A 18 -0.33 27.07 38.69
N ALA A 19 -0.95 27.14 37.51
CA ALA A 19 -2.23 26.46 37.24
C ALA A 19 -2.06 24.96 36.92
N VAL A 20 -0.89 24.54 36.43
CA VAL A 20 -0.60 23.13 36.09
C VAL A 20 -0.21 22.34 37.35
N GLU A 21 0.55 22.92 38.28
CA GLU A 21 0.92 22.25 39.54
C GLU A 21 -0.28 22.00 40.46
N LYS A 22 -1.26 22.92 40.53
CA LYS A 22 -2.50 22.71 41.31
C LYS A 22 -3.42 21.63 40.73
N ARG A 23 -3.34 21.32 39.43
CA ARG A 23 -4.06 20.19 38.82
C ARG A 23 -3.36 18.84 39.07
N GLN A 24 -2.04 18.82 39.18
CA GLN A 24 -1.30 17.59 39.51
C GLN A 24 -1.48 17.14 40.96
N GLN A 25 -1.61 18.06 41.92
CA GLN A 25 -1.84 17.69 43.33
C GLN A 25 -3.27 17.17 43.62
N ARG A 26 -4.29 17.57 42.85
CA ARG A 26 -5.66 17.06 43.02
C ARG A 26 -5.93 15.69 42.38
N ALA A 27 -5.00 15.16 41.58
CA ALA A 27 -5.09 13.81 41.00
C ALA A 27 -4.40 12.73 41.86
N MET A 28 -3.65 13.13 42.90
CA MET A 28 -2.86 12.23 43.77
C MET A 28 -3.64 11.73 45.00
N GLY A 29 -4.94 11.44 44.85
CA GLY A 29 -5.83 11.07 45.96
C GLY A 29 -6.94 10.10 45.58
N ARG A 30 -6.70 9.18 44.64
CA ARG A 30 -7.60 8.06 44.38
C ARG A 30 -6.87 6.74 44.59
N SER A 31 -7.43 5.96 45.51
CA SER A 31 -7.04 4.61 45.88
C SER A 31 -6.61 3.77 44.69
N ILE A 32 -5.40 3.22 44.76
CA ILE A 32 -4.85 2.23 43.85
C ILE A 32 -5.67 0.96 44.06
N ILE A 33 -6.68 0.74 43.22
CA ILE A 33 -7.22 -0.59 43.00
C ILE A 33 -6.15 -1.32 42.20
N ASN A 34 -5.47 -2.27 42.85
CA ASN A 34 -4.48 -3.15 42.22
C ASN A 34 -5.12 -3.85 41.01
N ALA A 35 -4.83 -3.36 39.81
CA ALA A 35 -5.02 -4.13 38.60
C ALA A 35 -4.01 -5.28 38.62
N PRO A 36 -4.44 -6.54 38.41
CA PRO A 36 -3.53 -7.67 38.47
C PRO A 36 -2.46 -7.49 37.39
N ARG A 37 -1.19 -7.62 37.79
CA ARG A 37 -0.06 -7.82 36.88
C ARG A 37 -0.41 -9.03 36.01
N VAL A 38 -0.71 -8.80 34.74
CA VAL A 38 -0.85 -9.87 33.75
C VAL A 38 0.55 -10.43 33.53
N GLU A 39 0.80 -11.60 34.10
CA GLU A 39 2.02 -12.37 33.89
C GLU A 39 2.16 -12.74 32.40
N SER A 40 3.42 -12.83 31.97
CA SER A 40 3.89 -13.05 30.59
C SER A 40 3.45 -14.39 29.98
N SER A 41 2.65 -15.19 30.68
CA SER A 41 2.20 -16.54 30.33
C SER A 41 0.93 -16.55 29.46
N ALA A 42 0.14 -15.47 29.42
CA ALA A 42 -1.08 -15.39 28.59
C ALA A 42 -0.82 -15.19 27.08
N LEU A 43 0.44 -14.95 26.67
CA LEU A 43 0.82 -14.49 25.33
C LEU A 43 0.69 -15.56 24.23
N GLN A 44 0.74 -16.85 24.56
CA GLN A 44 0.55 -17.93 23.57
C GLN A 44 -0.92 -18.12 23.16
N LEU A 45 -1.87 -17.44 23.81
CA LEU A 45 -3.30 -17.58 23.54
C LEU A 45 -3.86 -16.60 22.48
N VAL A 46 -3.13 -15.54 22.12
CA VAL A 46 -3.74 -14.43 21.33
C VAL A 46 -3.54 -14.56 19.82
N CYS A 47 -2.55 -15.32 19.35
CA CYS A 47 -2.38 -15.65 17.93
C CYS A 47 -1.81 -17.07 17.76
N PRO A 48 -2.65 -18.10 17.51
CA PRO A 48 -2.23 -19.48 17.31
C PRO A 48 -1.65 -19.69 15.91
N LEU A 49 -0.73 -18.81 15.50
CA LEU A 49 0.05 -18.99 14.28
C LEU A 49 1.31 -19.76 14.66
N ASP A 50 1.44 -20.97 14.09
CA ASP A 50 2.50 -21.96 14.30
C ASP A 50 3.90 -21.33 14.21
N SER A 51 4.41 -20.82 15.33
CA SER A 51 5.63 -20.02 15.43
C SER A 51 6.81 -20.87 15.85
N ARG A 52 7.05 -21.96 15.11
CA ARG A 52 8.21 -22.81 15.35
C ARG A 52 9.50 -21.99 15.17
N PRO A 53 10.51 -22.15 16.04
CA PRO A 53 11.80 -21.52 15.83
C PRO A 53 12.42 -21.98 14.51
N VAL A 54 12.99 -21.03 13.74
CA VAL A 54 13.56 -21.30 12.41
C VAL A 54 15.03 -20.93 12.39
N GLN A 55 15.87 -21.91 12.12
CA GLN A 55 17.27 -21.73 11.78
C GLN A 55 17.39 -21.44 10.28
N LEU A 56 18.08 -20.36 9.93
CA LEU A 56 18.39 -20.00 8.55
C LEU A 56 19.83 -20.41 8.23
N ILE A 57 20.02 -21.21 7.18
CA ILE A 57 21.32 -21.61 6.67
C ILE A 57 21.36 -21.26 5.18
N PHE A 58 22.36 -20.50 4.75
CA PHE A 58 22.59 -20.23 3.33
C PHE A 58 24.03 -20.55 2.98
N ARG A 59 24.22 -21.18 1.81
CA ARG A 59 25.52 -21.70 1.37
C ARG A 59 25.75 -21.37 -0.10
N GLY A 60 26.93 -20.86 -0.40
CA GLY A 60 27.39 -20.73 -1.77
C GLY A 60 26.57 -19.79 -2.63
N LEU A 61 25.90 -18.79 -2.04
CA LEU A 61 24.97 -17.95 -2.80
C LEU A 61 25.70 -17.16 -3.89
N GLN A 62 25.23 -17.33 -5.12
CA GLN A 62 25.73 -16.66 -6.31
C GLN A 62 24.57 -16.00 -7.05
N VAL A 63 24.77 -14.73 -7.40
CA VAL A 63 23.80 -13.94 -8.15
C VAL A 63 24.55 -13.10 -9.16
N VAL A 64 24.19 -13.26 -10.43
CA VAL A 64 24.73 -12.57 -11.59
C VAL A 64 23.57 -11.90 -12.30
N ARG A 65 23.59 -10.56 -12.37
CA ARG A 65 22.62 -9.79 -13.16
C ARG A 65 23.36 -8.90 -14.15
N GLU A 66 22.85 -8.81 -15.38
CA GLU A 66 23.38 -7.91 -16.40
C GLU A 66 24.91 -8.05 -16.59
N LYS A 67 25.41 -9.30 -16.60
CA LYS A 67 26.84 -9.67 -16.68
C LYS A 67 27.71 -9.23 -15.49
N ARG A 68 27.12 -8.72 -14.39
CA ARG A 68 27.81 -8.38 -13.15
C ARG A 68 27.46 -9.37 -12.04
N ALA A 69 28.46 -10.04 -11.49
CA ALA A 69 28.31 -10.86 -10.28
C ALA A 69 28.09 -9.95 -9.07
N LEU A 70 26.87 -9.96 -8.54
CA LEU A 70 26.45 -9.19 -7.36
C LEU A 70 26.81 -9.91 -6.05
N LEU A 71 26.69 -11.24 -6.03
CA LEU A 71 27.08 -12.11 -4.90
C LEU A 71 27.96 -13.24 -5.41
N ARG A 72 29.01 -13.58 -4.65
CA ARG A 72 30.02 -14.59 -4.98
C ARG A 72 30.29 -15.45 -3.75
N ASP A 73 29.70 -16.64 -3.69
CA ASP A 73 29.91 -17.64 -2.63
C ASP A 73 29.66 -17.09 -1.20
N VAL A 74 28.48 -16.50 -1.02
CA VAL A 74 28.06 -15.99 0.29
C VAL A 74 27.39 -17.09 1.11
N SER A 75 27.90 -17.33 2.31
CA SER A 75 27.44 -18.39 3.22
C SER A 75 27.37 -17.87 4.65
N GLY A 76 26.38 -18.34 5.41
CA GLY A 76 26.14 -17.95 6.80
C GLY A 76 24.98 -18.70 7.43
N VAL A 77 24.91 -18.62 8.75
CA VAL A 77 23.90 -19.30 9.59
C VAL A 77 23.34 -18.34 10.63
N VAL A 78 22.03 -18.43 10.89
CA VAL A 78 21.35 -17.71 11.96
C VAL A 78 20.51 -18.70 12.75
N LYS A 79 20.77 -18.78 14.05
CA LYS A 79 20.01 -19.65 14.96
C LYS A 79 18.84 -18.88 15.58
N PRO A 80 17.78 -19.58 16.00
CA PRO A 80 16.69 -18.99 16.77
C PRO A 80 17.22 -18.21 17.98
N GLY A 81 16.73 -16.98 18.21
CA GLY A 81 17.19 -16.10 19.27
C GLY A 81 18.41 -15.24 18.91
N GLU A 82 19.01 -15.42 17.74
CA GLU A 82 20.16 -14.61 17.30
C GLU A 82 19.75 -13.42 16.43
N LEU A 83 20.44 -12.30 16.65
CA LEU A 83 20.37 -11.11 15.80
C LEU A 83 21.65 -11.03 14.94
N LEU A 84 21.53 -11.31 13.65
CA LEU A 84 22.61 -11.20 12.66
C LEU A 84 22.63 -9.81 12.03
N ALA A 85 23.75 -9.09 12.16
CA ALA A 85 23.98 -7.86 11.40
C ALA A 85 24.72 -8.14 10.09
N VAL A 86 24.21 -7.60 8.99
CA VAL A 86 24.85 -7.61 7.67
C VAL A 86 25.43 -6.21 7.41
N MET A 87 26.75 -6.09 7.38
CA MET A 87 27.46 -4.83 7.18
C MET A 87 28.33 -4.86 5.94
N GLY A 88 28.67 -3.67 5.43
CA GLY A 88 29.58 -3.50 4.30
C GLY A 88 29.34 -2.19 3.58
N PRO A 89 30.27 -1.76 2.70
CA PRO A 89 30.14 -0.50 1.98
C PRO A 89 28.91 -0.47 1.07
N SER A 90 28.52 0.72 0.62
CA SER A 90 27.45 0.89 -0.36
C SER A 90 27.75 0.08 -1.64
N GLY A 91 26.75 -0.62 -2.16
CA GLY A 91 26.90 -1.43 -3.38
C GLY A 91 27.61 -2.79 -3.20
N CYS A 92 27.87 -3.25 -1.97
CA CYS A 92 28.49 -4.57 -1.75
C CYS A 92 27.53 -5.76 -1.84
N GLY A 93 26.23 -5.53 -2.06
CA GLY A 93 25.21 -6.58 -2.23
C GLY A 93 24.34 -6.87 -0.99
N LYS A 94 24.30 -6.00 0.03
CA LYS A 94 23.47 -6.19 1.26
C LYS A 94 21.99 -6.42 0.96
N THR A 95 21.34 -5.45 0.32
CA THR A 95 19.93 -5.54 -0.09
C THR A 95 19.71 -6.72 -1.05
N THR A 96 20.67 -7.00 -1.94
CA THR A 96 20.61 -8.15 -2.85
C THR A 96 20.61 -9.46 -2.08
N LEU A 97 21.45 -9.62 -1.06
CA LEU A 97 21.48 -10.79 -0.18
C LEU A 97 20.12 -10.98 0.52
N LEU A 98 19.58 -9.93 1.14
CA LEU A 98 18.27 -10.00 1.80
C LEU A 98 17.13 -10.34 0.83
N ASN A 99 17.18 -9.82 -0.40
CA ASN A 99 16.22 -10.16 -1.46
C ASN A 99 16.34 -11.62 -1.92
N CYS A 100 17.53 -12.21 -1.86
CA CYS A 100 17.72 -13.63 -2.14
C CYS A 100 17.23 -14.50 -0.98
N LEU A 101 17.52 -14.11 0.27
CA LEU A 101 17.06 -14.81 1.47
C LEU A 101 15.54 -14.83 1.59
N SER A 102 14.85 -13.77 1.15
CA SER A 102 13.38 -13.73 1.07
C SER A 102 12.80 -14.47 -0.15
N GLY A 103 13.64 -14.90 -1.10
CA GLY A 103 13.21 -15.52 -2.35
C GLY A 103 12.53 -14.57 -3.35
N ARG A 104 12.72 -13.26 -3.19
CA ARG A 104 12.28 -12.23 -4.15
C ARG A 104 13.16 -12.20 -5.40
N VAL A 105 14.45 -12.50 -5.24
CA VAL A 105 15.40 -12.65 -6.35
C VAL A 105 15.80 -14.13 -6.46
N GLY A 106 15.76 -14.66 -7.68
CA GLY A 106 16.24 -16.01 -7.98
C GLY A 106 17.75 -16.12 -7.79
N LEU A 107 18.21 -17.31 -7.40
CA LEU A 107 19.62 -17.63 -7.25
C LEU A 107 20.14 -18.24 -8.56
N ASP A 108 21.37 -17.90 -8.95
CA ASP A 108 22.07 -18.55 -10.05
C ASP A 108 22.90 -19.76 -9.56
N GLY A 109 23.26 -19.75 -8.27
CA GLY A 109 23.94 -20.85 -7.61
C GLY A 109 23.84 -20.76 -6.08
N GLY A 110 24.04 -21.90 -5.42
CA GLY A 110 23.94 -22.03 -3.97
C GLY A 110 22.56 -22.46 -3.47
N GLU A 111 22.45 -22.62 -2.16
CA GLU A 111 21.26 -23.18 -1.51
C GLU A 111 20.89 -22.40 -0.25
N ILE A 112 19.57 -22.28 -0.02
CA ILE A 112 19.01 -21.68 1.19
C ILE A 112 18.12 -22.73 1.87
N TRP A 113 18.40 -22.95 3.13
CA TRP A 113 17.74 -23.92 4.00
C TRP A 113 17.13 -23.19 5.20
N LEU A 114 15.88 -23.55 5.50
CA LEU A 114 15.12 -23.11 6.65
C LEU A 114 14.80 -24.38 7.44
N ASN A 115 15.50 -24.57 8.57
CA ASN A 115 15.55 -25.87 9.25
C ASN A 115 15.97 -27.01 8.30
N ARG A 116 15.12 -28.03 8.12
CA ARG A 116 15.36 -29.20 7.25
C ARG A 116 14.86 -29.00 5.81
N GLU A 117 14.17 -27.90 5.52
CA GLU A 117 13.54 -27.66 4.22
C GLU A 117 14.30 -26.62 3.40
N ARG A 118 14.33 -26.77 2.08
CA ARG A 118 14.83 -25.74 1.17
C ARG A 118 13.85 -24.57 1.09
N LEU A 119 14.34 -23.40 0.67
CA LEU A 119 13.51 -22.21 0.42
C LEU A 119 12.48 -22.48 -0.70
N THR A 120 11.29 -22.93 -0.31
CA THR A 120 10.15 -23.12 -1.21
C THR A 120 9.30 -21.85 -1.32
N LYS A 121 8.38 -21.80 -2.29
CA LYS A 121 7.38 -20.72 -2.40
C LYS A 121 6.54 -20.56 -1.11
N ARG A 122 6.37 -21.63 -0.33
CA ARG A 122 5.67 -21.62 0.98
C ARG A 122 6.41 -20.75 1.99
N TRP A 123 7.72 -20.93 2.10
CA TRP A 123 8.56 -20.16 3.01
C TRP A 123 8.59 -18.68 2.67
N ARG A 124 8.61 -18.31 1.38
CA ARG A 124 8.60 -16.89 0.95
C ARG A 124 7.46 -16.07 1.56
N ARG A 125 6.31 -16.70 1.83
CA ARG A 125 5.14 -16.05 2.44
C ARG A 125 5.15 -16.07 3.98
N ARG A 126 6.03 -16.87 4.60
CA ARG A 126 6.22 -16.92 6.07
C ARG A 126 7.39 -16.06 6.55
N ILE A 127 8.30 -15.70 5.64
CA ILE A 127 9.42 -14.80 5.93
C ILE A 127 8.89 -13.36 5.96
N CYS A 128 9.14 -12.69 7.08
CA CYS A 128 8.90 -11.26 7.19
C CYS A 128 10.04 -10.50 6.50
N TYR A 129 9.69 -9.54 5.65
CA TYR A 129 10.65 -8.66 5.00
C TYR A 129 10.22 -7.20 5.17
N VAL A 130 11.02 -6.43 5.92
CA VAL A 130 10.85 -4.98 6.07
C VAL A 130 11.73 -4.28 5.05
N GLN A 131 11.10 -3.51 4.15
CA GLN A 131 11.78 -2.73 3.12
C GLN A 131 12.53 -1.52 3.70
N GLN A 132 13.51 -1.03 2.94
CA GLN A 132 14.25 0.19 3.28
C GLN A 132 13.33 1.42 3.32
N GLN A 133 12.41 1.53 2.37
CA GLN A 133 11.44 2.64 2.27
C GLN A 133 10.13 2.31 3.00
N ASP A 134 9.68 3.26 3.82
CA ASP A 134 8.46 3.13 4.63
C ASP A 134 7.27 3.75 3.89
N VAL A 135 6.67 2.97 2.99
CA VAL A 135 5.51 3.38 2.19
C VAL A 135 4.19 3.04 2.89
N PHE A 136 3.30 4.02 3.01
CA PHE A 136 2.00 3.95 3.67
C PHE A 136 0.98 4.91 3.05
N PHE A 137 -0.30 4.73 3.36
CA PHE A 137 -1.32 5.75 3.09
C PHE A 137 -1.18 6.90 4.11
N PRO A 138 -0.97 8.15 3.67
CA PRO A 138 -0.62 9.23 4.58
C PRO A 138 -1.78 9.75 5.42
N ASP A 139 -3.02 9.58 4.94
CA ASP A 139 -4.23 10.10 5.59
C ASP A 139 -4.81 9.16 6.66
N LEU A 140 -4.28 7.93 6.79
CA LEU A 140 -4.68 6.98 7.82
C LEU A 140 -3.85 7.17 9.10
N THR A 141 -4.43 6.84 10.26
CA THR A 141 -3.70 6.81 11.53
C THR A 141 -2.85 5.54 11.66
N LEU A 142 -1.89 5.56 12.58
CA LEU A 142 -1.08 4.39 12.93
C LEU A 142 -1.97 3.20 13.32
N ARG A 143 -2.92 3.42 14.25
CA ARG A 143 -3.84 2.40 14.72
C ARG A 143 -4.71 1.84 13.60
N GLN A 144 -5.32 2.70 12.78
CA GLN A 144 -6.12 2.27 11.62
C GLN A 144 -5.30 1.41 10.66
N THR A 145 -4.05 1.81 10.39
CA THR A 145 -3.16 1.07 9.49
C THR A 145 -2.88 -0.33 10.02
N LEU A 146 -2.57 -0.46 11.31
CA LEU A 146 -2.34 -1.77 11.94
C LEU A 146 -3.61 -2.62 11.99
N GLU A 147 -4.77 -2.04 12.30
CA GLU A 147 -6.06 -2.74 12.29
C GLU A 147 -6.42 -3.28 10.90
N TYR A 148 -6.22 -2.48 9.84
CA TYR A 148 -6.41 -2.93 8.47
C TYR A 148 -5.45 -4.06 8.08
N GLN A 149 -4.16 -3.94 8.43
CA GLN A 149 -3.20 -5.03 8.18
C GLN A 149 -3.56 -6.29 8.96
N ALA A 150 -3.97 -6.17 10.21
CA ALA A 150 -4.39 -7.29 11.05
C ALA A 150 -5.60 -8.00 10.43
N ARG A 151 -6.62 -7.25 10.02
CA ARG A 151 -7.83 -7.81 9.37
C ARG A 151 -7.55 -8.49 8.03
N LEU A 152 -6.50 -8.09 7.30
CA LEU A 152 -6.12 -8.67 6.01
C LEU A 152 -5.18 -9.88 6.13
N ARG A 153 -4.23 -9.82 7.06
CA ARG A 153 -3.15 -10.81 7.20
C ARG A 153 -3.44 -11.91 8.23
N LEU A 154 -4.20 -11.61 9.29
CA LEU A 154 -4.57 -12.62 10.29
C LEU A 154 -5.75 -13.46 9.79
N PRO A 155 -5.75 -14.77 10.07
CA PRO A 155 -6.76 -15.69 9.57
C PRO A 155 -8.18 -15.32 10.03
N ASP A 156 -9.19 -15.71 9.26
CA ASP A 156 -10.60 -15.47 9.59
C ASP A 156 -11.10 -16.32 10.79
N THR A 157 -10.30 -17.29 11.24
CA THR A 157 -10.57 -18.06 12.47
C THR A 157 -10.47 -17.21 13.74
N LEU A 158 -9.70 -16.11 13.70
CA LEU A 158 -9.57 -15.19 14.82
C LEU A 158 -10.71 -14.17 14.82
N SER A 159 -11.30 -13.96 16.00
CA SER A 159 -12.33 -12.95 16.19
C SER A 159 -11.78 -11.54 16.02
N HIS A 160 -12.66 -10.58 15.74
CA HIS A 160 -12.25 -9.18 15.59
C HIS A 160 -11.58 -8.62 16.86
N SER A 161 -12.07 -9.00 18.05
CA SER A 161 -11.48 -8.58 19.32
C SER A 161 -10.07 -9.15 19.52
N GLN A 162 -9.85 -10.42 19.17
CA GLN A 162 -8.51 -11.03 19.23
C GLN A 162 -7.53 -10.34 18.27
N LYS A 163 -7.99 -9.97 17.06
CA LYS A 163 -7.18 -9.21 16.11
C LYS A 163 -6.78 -7.83 16.66
N ILE A 164 -7.69 -7.12 17.34
CA ILE A 164 -7.39 -5.83 17.98
C ILE A 164 -6.41 -6.01 19.16
N GLN A 165 -6.59 -7.02 20.00
CA GLN A 165 -5.68 -7.31 21.10
C GLN A 165 -4.24 -7.57 20.61
N CYS A 166 -4.09 -8.27 19.47
CA CYS A 166 -2.79 -8.43 18.82
C CYS A 166 -2.18 -7.09 18.38
N VAL A 167 -2.99 -6.18 17.83
CA VAL A 167 -2.55 -4.83 17.47
C VAL A 167 -2.10 -4.03 18.69
N ASP A 168 -2.89 -4.05 19.77
CA ASP A 168 -2.58 -3.34 21.02
C ASP A 168 -1.24 -3.82 21.61
N HIS A 169 -1.04 -5.14 21.63
CA HIS A 169 0.21 -5.73 22.10
C HIS A 169 1.43 -5.27 21.27
N ILE A 170 1.32 -5.25 19.94
CA ILE A 170 2.43 -4.81 19.08
C ILE A 170 2.72 -3.32 19.26
N ILE A 171 1.69 -2.51 19.47
CA ILE A 171 1.85 -1.08 19.79
C ILE A 171 2.64 -0.91 21.08
N GLU A 172 2.40 -1.74 22.10
CA GLU A 172 3.16 -1.73 23.35
C GLU A 172 4.61 -2.20 23.17
N VAL A 173 4.84 -3.33 22.49
CA VAL A 173 6.19 -3.90 22.28
C VAL A 173 7.12 -2.93 21.56
N LEU A 174 6.59 -2.18 20.59
CA LEU A 174 7.36 -1.19 19.82
C LEU A 174 7.29 0.23 20.38
N ASP A 175 6.59 0.43 21.51
CA ASP A 175 6.44 1.71 22.20
C ASP A 175 5.88 2.80 21.26
N LEU A 176 4.74 2.48 20.66
CA LEU A 176 3.98 3.31 19.73
C LEU A 176 2.68 3.86 20.34
N ALA A 177 2.44 3.61 21.63
CA ALA A 177 1.19 3.99 22.31
C ALA A 177 0.92 5.51 22.26
N ALA A 178 1.98 6.33 22.39
CA ALA A 178 1.84 7.78 22.37
C ALA A 178 1.38 8.35 21.00
N CYS A 179 1.64 7.64 19.90
CA CYS A 179 1.37 8.10 18.53
C CYS A 179 0.31 7.27 17.79
N GLN A 180 -0.42 6.39 18.47
CA GLN A 180 -1.40 5.48 17.87
C GLN A 180 -2.53 6.19 17.08
N ASP A 181 -2.98 7.35 17.56
CA ASP A 181 -4.07 8.12 16.94
C ASP A 181 -3.55 9.23 16.02
N THR A 182 -2.24 9.30 15.81
CA THR A 182 -1.61 10.27 14.91
C THR A 182 -1.65 9.75 13.47
N ILE A 183 -1.94 10.65 12.52
CA ILE A 183 -1.86 10.32 11.08
C ILE A 183 -0.43 9.96 10.70
N ILE A 184 -0.26 9.03 9.76
CA ILE A 184 1.07 8.67 9.26
C ILE A 184 1.73 9.91 8.62
N GLY A 185 0.97 10.64 7.81
CA GLY A 185 1.43 11.84 7.12
C GLY A 185 2.47 11.57 6.05
N ASP A 186 2.82 12.62 5.31
CA ASP A 186 3.81 12.60 4.23
C ASP A 186 4.66 13.88 4.27
N TYR A 187 5.47 14.14 3.24
CA TYR A 187 6.25 15.38 3.12
C TYR A 187 5.38 16.64 3.12
N THR A 188 4.13 16.56 2.63
CA THR A 188 3.19 17.71 2.62
C THR A 188 2.37 17.86 3.89
N LYS A 189 2.05 16.73 4.55
CA LYS A 189 1.18 16.69 5.74
C LYS A 189 1.98 16.12 6.89
N ARG A 190 2.30 16.95 7.88
CA ARG A 190 3.01 16.51 9.08
C ARG A 190 2.22 15.38 9.77
N GLY A 191 2.90 14.29 10.05
CA GLY A 191 2.38 13.14 10.79
C GLY A 191 3.45 12.56 11.70
N LEU A 192 3.57 11.24 11.70
CA LEU A 192 4.59 10.49 12.44
C LEU A 192 6.02 10.93 12.07
N SER A 193 6.90 10.91 13.07
CA SER A 193 8.35 11.05 12.84
C SER A 193 8.91 9.89 12.02
N GLY A 194 10.06 10.08 11.37
CA GLY A 194 10.71 9.03 10.58
C GLY A 194 10.96 7.74 11.39
N GLY A 195 11.37 7.89 12.65
CA GLY A 195 11.60 6.75 13.53
C GLY A 195 10.33 6.03 13.98
N GLU A 196 9.23 6.76 14.18
CA GLU A 196 7.91 6.16 14.43
C GLU A 196 7.40 5.43 13.18
N LYS A 197 7.50 6.04 11.99
CA LYS A 197 7.14 5.39 10.72
C LYS A 197 7.89 4.08 10.50
N LYS A 198 9.19 4.05 10.78
CA LYS A 198 10.00 2.83 10.66
C LYS A 198 9.55 1.74 11.63
N ARG A 199 9.24 2.11 12.88
CA ARG A 199 8.65 1.19 13.87
C ARG A 199 7.27 0.69 13.43
N THR A 200 6.42 1.54 12.87
CA THR A 200 5.13 1.13 12.28
C THR A 200 5.32 0.14 11.13
N SER A 201 6.36 0.29 10.31
CA SER A 201 6.71 -0.64 9.22
C SER A 201 7.06 -2.03 9.76
N ILE A 202 7.83 -2.08 10.84
CA ILE A 202 8.16 -3.33 11.55
C ILE A 202 6.90 -3.91 12.21
N ALA A 203 6.07 -3.07 12.84
CA ALA A 203 4.81 -3.48 13.46
C ALA A 203 3.87 -4.18 12.46
N CYS A 204 3.72 -3.64 11.26
CA CYS A 204 2.88 -4.23 10.21
C CYS A 204 3.31 -5.65 9.83
N GLU A 205 4.60 -5.95 9.88
CA GLU A 205 5.12 -7.28 9.58
C GLU A 205 5.07 -8.23 10.78
N LEU A 206 5.26 -7.70 11.99
CA LEU A 206 5.17 -8.46 13.24
C LEU A 206 3.76 -9.01 13.53
N LEU A 207 2.71 -8.42 12.94
CA LEU A 207 1.33 -8.91 13.05
C LEU A 207 1.18 -10.40 12.69
N THR A 208 2.02 -10.91 11.79
CA THR A 208 1.96 -12.32 11.37
C THR A 208 2.75 -13.28 12.26
N ASN A 209 3.34 -12.78 13.35
CA ASN A 209 4.24 -13.50 14.25
C ASN A 209 5.32 -14.34 13.51
N PRO A 210 6.09 -13.72 12.59
CA PRO A 210 7.04 -14.43 11.72
C PRO A 210 8.18 -15.07 12.53
N SER A 211 8.59 -16.29 12.17
CA SER A 211 9.75 -16.97 12.79
C SER A 211 11.11 -16.46 12.29
N LEU A 212 11.15 -15.94 11.05
CA LEU A 212 12.32 -15.34 10.43
C LEU A 212 11.98 -13.93 9.93
N MET A 213 12.76 -12.95 10.37
CA MET A 213 12.62 -11.54 9.99
C MET A 213 13.87 -11.05 9.27
N LEU A 214 13.67 -10.42 8.11
CA LEU A 214 14.71 -9.75 7.33
C LEU A 214 14.39 -8.26 7.29
N LEU A 215 15.28 -7.42 7.82
CA LEU A 215 15.07 -5.97 7.88
C LEU A 215 16.16 -5.26 7.08
N ASP A 216 15.76 -4.53 6.05
CA ASP A 216 16.69 -3.75 5.22
C ASP A 216 16.83 -2.32 5.76
N GLU A 217 18.00 -2.02 6.33
CA GLU A 217 18.41 -0.74 6.91
C GLU A 217 17.36 -0.10 7.83
N PRO A 218 16.91 -0.80 8.89
CA PRO A 218 15.88 -0.29 9.78
C PRO A 218 16.37 0.86 10.67
N THR A 219 17.66 1.19 10.67
CA THR A 219 18.24 2.32 11.42
C THR A 219 18.49 3.55 10.55
N SER A 220 18.19 3.49 9.25
CA SER A 220 18.39 4.62 8.34
C SER A 220 17.37 5.73 8.62
N GLY A 221 17.84 6.98 8.67
CA GLY A 221 16.99 8.14 8.95
C GLY A 221 16.57 8.30 10.42
N LEU A 222 17.10 7.48 11.33
CA LEU A 222 16.91 7.60 12.78
C LEU A 222 18.10 8.30 13.43
N ASP A 223 17.83 9.00 14.53
CA ASP A 223 18.88 9.47 15.45
C ASP A 223 19.50 8.28 16.21
N SER A 224 20.72 8.47 16.71
CA SER A 224 21.50 7.41 17.36
C SER A 224 20.80 6.79 18.57
N HIS A 225 20.01 7.56 19.32
CA HIS A 225 19.28 7.07 20.49
C HIS A 225 18.10 6.20 20.06
N SER A 226 17.25 6.68 19.16
CA SER A 226 16.12 5.89 18.64
C SER A 226 16.57 4.62 17.93
N ALA A 227 17.67 4.69 17.17
CA ALA A 227 18.23 3.51 16.50
C ALA A 227 18.73 2.46 17.51
N GLN A 228 19.41 2.87 18.59
CA GLN A 228 19.83 1.95 19.66
C GLN A 228 18.64 1.33 20.38
N ALA A 229 17.60 2.12 20.68
CA ALA A 229 16.39 1.64 21.32
C ALA A 229 15.69 0.58 20.46
N LEU A 230 15.58 0.82 19.15
CA LEU A 230 15.00 -0.13 18.20
C LEU A 230 15.76 -1.46 18.17
N ILE A 231 17.08 -1.42 17.99
CA ILE A 231 17.91 -2.64 17.94
C ILE A 231 17.86 -3.39 19.27
N SER A 232 17.86 -2.68 20.41
CA SER A 232 17.75 -3.31 21.72
C SER A 232 16.41 -4.03 21.92
N ARG A 233 15.31 -3.46 21.39
CA ARG A 233 13.98 -4.09 21.41
C ARG A 233 13.92 -5.31 20.49
N LEU A 234 14.44 -5.20 19.27
CA LEU A 234 14.52 -6.34 18.34
C LEU A 234 15.35 -7.49 18.91
N LYS A 235 16.45 -7.18 19.61
CA LYS A 235 17.26 -8.19 20.31
C LYS A 235 16.47 -8.90 21.40
N LYS A 236 15.84 -8.13 22.30
CA LYS A 236 15.00 -8.70 23.37
C LYS A 236 13.87 -9.56 22.81
N TYR A 237 13.21 -9.07 21.76
CA TYR A 237 12.16 -9.80 21.05
C TYR A 237 12.67 -11.12 20.43
N ALA A 238 13.85 -11.10 19.80
CA ALA A 238 14.47 -12.31 19.28
C ALA A 238 14.76 -13.34 20.39
N GLU A 239 15.36 -12.90 21.49
CA GLU A 239 15.75 -13.76 22.62
C GLU A 239 14.55 -14.35 23.36
N GLN A 240 13.51 -13.54 23.61
CA GLN A 240 12.29 -13.96 24.35
C GLN A 240 11.42 -14.91 23.52
N GLU A 241 11.21 -14.59 22.24
CA GLU A 241 10.28 -15.32 21.37
C GLU A 241 10.98 -16.36 20.49
N GLY A 242 12.30 -16.54 20.65
CA GLY A 242 13.11 -17.48 19.85
C GLY A 242 13.09 -17.17 18.34
N LYS A 243 13.02 -15.90 17.96
CA LYS A 243 12.98 -15.48 16.54
C LYS A 243 14.38 -15.35 15.95
N SER A 244 14.50 -15.67 14.67
CA SER A 244 15.73 -15.39 13.91
C SER A 244 15.58 -14.06 13.19
N ILE A 245 16.50 -13.13 13.43
CA ILE A 245 16.43 -11.77 12.85
C ILE A 245 17.73 -11.46 12.10
N VAL A 246 17.60 -11.03 10.84
CA VAL A 246 18.70 -10.53 10.01
C VAL A 246 18.46 -9.06 9.70
N VAL A 247 19.44 -8.21 10.00
CA VAL A 247 19.35 -6.76 9.83
C VAL A 247 20.53 -6.27 8.99
N THR A 248 20.28 -5.47 7.94
CA THR A 248 21.38 -4.74 7.28
C THR A 248 21.62 -3.41 8.00
N VAL A 249 22.89 -3.07 8.22
CA VAL A 249 23.29 -1.81 8.88
C VAL A 249 24.45 -1.19 8.12
N HIS A 250 24.37 0.11 7.86
CA HIS A 250 25.38 0.84 7.08
C HIS A 250 26.53 1.33 7.95
N GLN A 251 26.26 2.04 9.04
CA GLN A 251 27.25 2.55 10.01
C GLN A 251 26.65 2.62 11.42
N PRO A 252 26.78 1.57 12.25
CA PRO A 252 26.25 1.58 13.62
C PRO A 252 27.16 2.37 14.57
N SER A 253 26.56 2.92 15.62
CA SER A 253 27.32 3.40 16.78
C SER A 253 27.97 2.22 17.53
N SER A 254 29.02 2.48 18.31
CA SER A 254 29.70 1.43 19.08
C SER A 254 28.76 0.66 20.02
N ARG A 255 27.77 1.33 20.64
CA ARG A 255 26.76 0.66 21.50
C ARG A 255 25.88 -0.30 20.69
N MET A 256 25.48 0.11 19.50
CA MET A 256 24.66 -0.71 18.61
C MET A 256 25.45 -1.90 18.09
N PHE A 257 26.71 -1.70 17.72
CA PHE A 257 27.60 -2.75 17.23
C PHE A 257 27.70 -3.93 18.22
N HIS A 258 27.87 -3.64 19.51
CA HIS A 258 27.94 -4.67 20.57
C HIS A 258 26.59 -5.30 20.92
N SER A 259 25.48 -4.76 20.40
CA SER A 259 24.16 -5.34 20.61
C SER A 259 23.93 -6.57 19.72
N PHE A 260 24.59 -6.66 18.56
CA PHE A 260 24.41 -7.78 17.62
C PHE A 260 25.11 -9.06 18.10
N SER A 261 24.45 -10.21 17.91
CA SER A 261 24.97 -11.53 18.28
C SER A 261 26.05 -12.00 17.29
N LYS A 262 25.80 -11.76 16.00
CA LYS A 262 26.70 -12.15 14.90
C LYS A 262 26.84 -11.02 13.90
N LEU A 263 27.97 -11.01 13.20
CA LEU A 263 28.25 -10.12 12.09
C LEU A 263 28.53 -10.93 10.83
N LEU A 264 27.88 -10.55 9.73
CA LEU A 264 28.23 -10.91 8.37
C LEU A 264 28.71 -9.65 7.65
N LEU A 265 29.99 -9.64 7.29
CA LEU A 265 30.64 -8.51 6.65
C LEU A 265 30.84 -8.82 5.17
N LEU A 266 30.31 -7.95 4.31
CA LEU A 266 30.34 -8.12 2.86
C LEU A 266 31.24 -7.09 2.19
N SER A 267 32.02 -7.55 1.21
CA SER A 267 32.87 -6.71 0.36
C SER A 267 32.80 -7.16 -1.09
N ARG A 268 32.35 -6.28 -2.00
CA ARG A 268 32.14 -6.57 -3.44
C ARG A 268 31.44 -7.92 -3.71
N GLY A 269 30.41 -8.25 -2.93
CA GLY A 269 29.64 -9.49 -3.06
C GLY A 269 30.27 -10.74 -2.44
N GLN A 270 31.42 -10.62 -1.75
CA GLN A 270 32.11 -11.70 -1.06
C GLN A 270 32.07 -11.50 0.47
N VAL A 271 32.20 -12.60 1.21
CA VAL A 271 32.29 -12.55 2.68
C VAL A 271 33.70 -12.14 3.11
N ALA A 272 33.80 -11.04 3.83
CA ALA A 272 35.04 -10.53 4.41
C ALA A 272 35.21 -10.96 5.88
N TYR A 273 34.11 -11.22 6.58
CA TYR A 273 34.09 -11.81 7.92
C TYR A 273 32.71 -12.40 8.20
N TYR A 274 32.66 -13.51 8.91
CA TYR A 274 31.43 -14.06 9.45
C TYR A 274 31.71 -14.71 10.80
N GLY A 275 30.96 -14.33 11.84
CA GLY A 275 31.14 -14.89 13.18
C GLY A 275 30.51 -14.04 14.28
N SER A 276 30.86 -14.34 15.53
CA SER A 276 30.45 -13.54 16.69
C SER A 276 31.06 -12.13 16.61
N THR A 277 30.29 -11.11 17.02
CA THR A 277 30.77 -9.72 17.09
C THR A 277 31.95 -9.57 18.05
N ALA A 278 31.99 -10.35 19.13
CA ALA A 278 33.08 -10.29 20.12
C ALA A 278 34.44 -10.75 19.56
N ASN A 279 34.44 -11.65 18.58
CA ASN A 279 35.67 -12.23 18.03
C ASN A 279 36.29 -11.38 16.92
N ILE A 280 35.66 -10.29 16.51
CA ILE A 280 36.11 -9.51 15.36
C ILE A 280 37.50 -8.89 15.58
N GLY A 281 37.76 -8.37 16.78
CA GLY A 281 39.06 -7.80 17.12
C GLY A 281 40.19 -8.81 16.96
N ARG A 282 39.95 -10.07 17.38
CA ARG A 282 40.92 -11.17 17.22
C ARG A 282 41.20 -11.46 15.75
N PHE A 283 40.16 -11.55 14.92
CA PHE A 283 40.30 -11.82 13.50
C PHE A 283 41.13 -10.76 12.76
N PHE A 284 40.86 -9.47 13.01
CA PHE A 284 41.62 -8.38 12.39
C PHE A 284 43.06 -8.33 12.91
N CYS A 285 43.30 -8.61 14.20
CA CYS A 285 44.66 -8.73 14.74
C CYS A 285 45.47 -9.85 14.07
N THR A 286 44.86 -11.01 13.77
CA THR A 286 45.53 -12.12 13.05
C THR A 286 45.97 -11.71 11.63
N ILE A 287 45.24 -10.78 10.99
CA ILE A 287 45.57 -10.26 9.67
C ILE A 287 46.67 -9.18 9.74
N GLY A 288 47.02 -8.71 10.94
CA GLY A 288 47.97 -7.61 11.17
C GLY A 288 47.31 -6.23 11.19
N LEU A 289 45.99 -6.15 11.39
CA LEU A 289 45.22 -4.90 11.50
C LEU A 289 44.79 -4.70 12.96
N THR A 290 45.43 -3.76 13.65
CA THR A 290 45.16 -3.49 15.07
C THR A 290 44.02 -2.50 15.25
N LEU A 291 43.05 -2.87 16.09
CA LEU A 291 41.91 -2.04 16.42
C LEU A 291 42.27 -1.08 17.56
N LEU A 292 42.16 0.24 17.32
CA LEU A 292 42.49 1.25 18.32
C LEU A 292 41.41 1.30 19.43
N PRO A 293 41.77 1.38 20.73
CA PRO A 293 40.81 1.30 21.84
C PRO A 293 39.70 2.37 21.84
N HIS A 294 39.98 3.55 21.30
CA HIS A 294 39.04 4.69 21.28
C HIS A 294 38.31 4.86 19.96
N TYR A 295 38.48 3.91 19.02
CA TYR A 295 37.85 3.98 17.71
C TYR A 295 36.65 3.04 17.66
N ASN A 296 35.58 3.46 16.99
CA ASN A 296 34.41 2.60 16.79
C ASN A 296 34.82 1.38 15.96
N PRO A 297 34.66 0.15 16.46
CA PRO A 297 35.06 -1.04 15.72
C PRO A 297 34.37 -1.13 14.36
N ALA A 298 33.09 -0.73 14.28
CA ALA A 298 32.35 -0.78 13.03
C ALA A 298 32.95 0.16 11.97
N ASP A 299 33.33 1.37 12.37
CA ASP A 299 33.96 2.34 11.46
C ASP A 299 35.33 1.85 11.01
N PHE A 300 36.11 1.26 11.91
CA PHE A 300 37.43 0.69 11.59
C PHE A 300 37.30 -0.37 10.50
N ILE A 301 36.40 -1.34 10.72
CA ILE A 301 36.20 -2.46 9.80
C ILE A 301 35.74 -1.97 8.42
N LEU A 302 34.82 -1.00 8.39
CA LEU A 302 34.32 -0.44 7.13
C LEU A 302 35.37 0.38 6.37
N GLU A 303 36.23 1.09 7.10
CA GLU A 303 37.37 1.83 6.55
C GLU A 303 38.41 0.87 5.93
N GLN A 304 38.77 -0.21 6.64
CA GLN A 304 39.70 -1.21 6.12
C GLN A 304 39.16 -1.88 4.83
N ILE A 305 37.85 -2.10 4.74
CA ILE A 305 37.23 -2.67 3.53
C ILE A 305 37.18 -1.67 2.37
N LYS A 306 36.99 -0.38 2.66
CA LYS A 306 37.01 0.69 1.66
C LYS A 306 38.43 1.06 1.20
N GLY A 307 39.45 0.65 1.96
CA GLY A 307 40.85 0.89 1.70
C GLY A 307 41.41 0.19 0.45
N PRO A 308 42.76 0.11 0.33
CA PRO A 308 43.45 -0.43 -0.84
C PRO A 308 43.03 -1.86 -1.19
N GLU A 309 43.09 -2.21 -2.49
CA GLU A 309 42.67 -3.55 -2.96
C GLU A 309 43.46 -4.67 -2.28
N GLU A 310 44.76 -4.46 -2.02
CA GLU A 310 45.64 -5.42 -1.33
C GLU A 310 45.14 -5.80 0.06
N VAL A 311 44.75 -4.81 0.87
CA VAL A 311 44.23 -5.03 2.23
C VAL A 311 42.92 -5.81 2.17
N ARG A 312 42.05 -5.43 1.22
CA ARG A 312 40.76 -6.10 1.04
C ARG A 312 40.92 -7.55 0.60
N GLU A 313 41.83 -7.83 -0.32
CA GLU A 313 42.11 -9.21 -0.76
C GLU A 313 42.69 -10.06 0.38
N ARG A 314 43.57 -9.48 1.21
CA ARG A 314 44.05 -10.15 2.43
C ARG A 314 42.91 -10.51 3.38
N ILE A 315 41.96 -9.60 3.61
CA ILE A 315 40.80 -9.84 4.46
C ILE A 315 39.93 -10.97 3.88
N VAL A 316 39.62 -10.92 2.58
CA VAL A 316 38.80 -11.95 1.92
C VAL A 316 39.51 -13.31 1.91
N ALA A 317 40.83 -13.35 1.68
CA ALA A 317 41.61 -14.58 1.73
C ALA A 317 41.61 -15.18 3.14
N ALA A 318 41.79 -14.34 4.17
CA ALA A 318 41.71 -14.77 5.57
C ALA A 318 40.31 -15.29 5.93
N ALA A 319 39.24 -14.65 5.43
CA ALA A 319 37.87 -15.13 5.64
C ALA A 319 37.62 -16.50 4.99
N ARG A 320 38.19 -16.76 3.81
CA ARG A 320 38.14 -18.07 3.17
C ARG A 320 38.92 -19.13 3.95
N ALA A 321 40.10 -18.79 4.46
CA ALA A 321 40.88 -19.68 5.31
C ALA A 321 40.13 -20.00 6.63
N ALA A 322 39.50 -18.99 7.25
CA ALA A 322 38.70 -19.17 8.46
C ALA A 322 37.50 -20.10 8.27
N ARG A 323 36.92 -20.19 7.05
CA ARG A 323 35.87 -21.19 6.73
C ARG A 323 36.38 -22.63 6.76
N GLN A 324 37.67 -22.85 6.52
CA GLN A 324 38.28 -24.18 6.55
C GLN A 324 38.82 -24.52 7.96
N GLY A 325 38.89 -23.52 8.85
CA GLY A 325 39.37 -23.66 10.21
C GLY A 325 38.36 -24.25 11.20
N PRO A 326 38.80 -24.54 12.44
CA PRO A 326 37.96 -25.13 13.49
C PRO A 326 36.82 -24.20 13.96
N ASP A 327 36.99 -22.87 13.84
CA ASP A 327 36.01 -21.86 14.24
C ASP A 327 34.81 -21.74 13.29
N CYS A 328 34.84 -22.42 12.14
CA CYS A 328 33.72 -22.42 11.21
C CYS A 328 32.56 -23.26 11.77
N PRO A 329 31.33 -22.72 11.82
CA PRO A 329 30.17 -23.48 12.27
C PRO A 329 30.03 -24.79 11.47
N PRO A 330 29.73 -25.92 12.13
CA PRO A 330 29.60 -27.21 11.45
C PRO A 330 28.54 -27.16 10.35
N GLU A 331 27.52 -26.32 10.50
CA GLU A 331 26.43 -26.14 9.53
C GLU A 331 26.86 -25.41 8.24
N LEU A 332 28.10 -24.93 8.14
CA LEU A 332 28.66 -24.36 6.91
C LEU A 332 29.62 -25.30 6.18
N ARG A 333 29.98 -26.45 6.78
CA ARG A 333 30.86 -27.43 6.14
C ARG A 333 30.11 -28.17 5.03
N PRO A 334 30.78 -28.49 3.90
CA PRO A 334 30.15 -29.15 2.76
C PRO A 334 29.57 -30.54 3.10
N GLU A 335 30.18 -31.24 4.07
CA GLU A 335 29.76 -32.57 4.54
C GLU A 335 28.48 -32.55 5.40
N TYR A 336 28.10 -31.40 5.95
CA TYR A 336 26.92 -31.31 6.81
C TYR A 336 25.66 -31.32 5.96
N ASN A 337 24.78 -32.30 6.21
CA ASN A 337 23.48 -32.41 5.59
C ASN A 337 22.38 -31.79 6.49
N PRO A 338 21.75 -30.67 6.09
CA PRO A 338 20.69 -30.02 6.87
C PRO A 338 19.48 -30.92 7.15
N SER A 339 19.21 -31.91 6.29
CA SER A 339 18.02 -32.76 6.42
C SER A 339 18.10 -33.76 7.58
N GLN A 340 19.30 -34.08 8.08
CA GLN A 340 19.53 -35.11 9.12
C GLN A 340 19.82 -34.52 10.52
N HIS A 341 19.68 -33.20 10.70
CA HIS A 341 20.14 -32.53 11.90
C HIS A 341 19.24 -32.78 13.14
N PRO A 342 19.76 -33.32 14.27
CA PRO A 342 18.97 -33.68 15.46
C PRO A 342 18.55 -32.50 16.35
N LEU A 343 19.20 -31.33 16.25
CA LEU A 343 18.83 -30.15 17.05
C LEU A 343 17.43 -29.59 16.69
N CYS A 344 16.90 -29.89 15.50
CA CYS A 344 15.51 -29.54 15.19
C CYS A 344 14.55 -30.26 16.14
N ASP A 345 14.78 -31.53 16.45
CA ASP A 345 13.88 -32.29 17.33
C ASP A 345 13.97 -31.76 18.77
N HIS A 346 15.17 -31.40 19.25
CA HIS A 346 15.33 -30.83 20.59
C HIS A 346 14.75 -29.41 20.75
N LEU A 347 14.90 -28.54 19.76
CA LEU A 347 14.31 -27.18 19.79
C LEU A 347 12.78 -27.22 19.62
N ILE A 348 12.26 -28.11 18.78
CA ILE A 348 10.81 -28.34 18.62
C ILE A 348 10.25 -28.93 19.91
N HIS A 349 10.88 -29.98 20.46
CA HIS A 349 10.45 -30.65 21.70
C HIS A 349 10.60 -29.74 22.93
N TYR A 350 11.60 -28.86 23.00
CA TYR A 350 11.74 -27.86 24.06
C TYR A 350 10.66 -26.79 23.96
N HIS A 351 10.32 -26.33 22.74
CA HIS A 351 9.24 -25.37 22.52
C HIS A 351 7.87 -25.97 22.83
N GLU A 352 7.61 -27.23 22.42
CA GLU A 352 6.40 -27.98 22.76
C GLU A 352 6.27 -28.23 24.27
N HIS A 353 7.36 -28.59 24.96
CA HIS A 353 7.35 -28.73 26.42
C HIS A 353 7.10 -27.40 27.14
N HIS A 354 7.70 -26.29 26.70
CA HIS A 354 7.45 -24.96 27.29
C HIS A 354 6.01 -24.49 27.10
N ILE A 355 5.42 -24.72 25.92
CA ILE A 355 3.99 -24.46 25.67
C ILE A 355 3.13 -25.34 26.59
N SER A 356 3.45 -26.63 26.74
CA SER A 356 2.67 -27.56 27.58
C SER A 356 2.71 -27.22 29.07
N HIS A 357 3.78 -26.58 29.56
CA HIS A 357 3.94 -26.24 30.96
C HIS A 357 3.30 -24.90 31.36
N ASN A 358 3.11 -23.99 30.40
CA ASN A 358 2.43 -22.70 30.60
C ASN A 358 0.90 -22.75 30.35
N VAL A 359 0.36 -23.87 29.83
CA VAL A 359 -1.07 -24.03 29.46
C VAL A 359 -1.77 -25.10 30.32
N LYS A 360 -1.29 -25.36 31.54
CA LYS A 360 -2.02 -26.21 32.51
C LYS A 360 -2.98 -25.37 33.36
N GLU A 361 -4.01 -24.81 32.73
CA GLU A 361 -5.29 -24.40 33.33
C GLU A 361 -6.22 -23.96 32.20
N ASP A 362 -6.87 -24.93 31.54
CA ASP A 362 -8.28 -24.84 31.10
C ASP A 362 -8.67 -26.07 30.26
N GLU A 363 -9.71 -26.77 30.73
CA GLU A 363 -10.29 -27.96 30.10
C GLU A 363 -11.01 -27.58 28.80
N GLY A 364 -10.38 -27.86 27.65
CA GLY A 364 -11.03 -27.66 26.34
C GLY A 364 -10.32 -28.25 25.12
N ARG A 365 -9.42 -29.23 25.29
CA ARG A 365 -8.52 -29.66 24.20
C ARG A 365 -8.43 -31.17 23.92
N THR A 366 -9.42 -31.97 24.32
CA THR A 366 -9.55 -33.39 23.93
C THR A 366 -10.08 -33.61 22.51
N LEU A 367 -9.76 -32.75 21.54
CA LEU A 367 -10.24 -32.89 20.15
C LEU A 367 -9.15 -32.83 19.06
N TRP A 368 -7.87 -32.68 19.42
CA TRP A 368 -6.77 -32.51 18.45
C TRP A 368 -5.66 -33.56 18.53
N LEU A 369 -5.74 -34.51 19.46
CA LEU A 369 -4.71 -35.54 19.66
C LEU A 369 -4.89 -36.80 18.79
N ASP A 370 -6.06 -37.03 18.20
CA ASP A 370 -6.33 -38.27 17.45
C ASP A 370 -6.01 -38.22 15.95
N THR A 371 -5.55 -37.09 15.41
CA THR A 371 -5.31 -36.96 13.95
C THR A 371 -3.85 -37.18 13.52
N GLN A 372 -2.91 -37.45 14.44
CA GLN A 372 -1.47 -37.57 14.12
C GLN A 372 -0.84 -38.96 14.31
N SER A 373 -1.59 -40.00 14.66
CA SER A 373 -1.00 -41.34 14.90
C SER A 373 -0.90 -42.27 13.68
N HIS A 374 -1.28 -41.85 12.47
CA HIS A 374 -1.25 -42.73 11.28
C HIS A 374 -0.33 -42.33 10.11
N ALA A 375 0.52 -41.30 10.25
CA ALA A 375 1.44 -40.90 9.18
C ALA A 375 2.91 -41.25 9.52
N SER A 376 3.19 -42.53 9.75
CA SER A 376 4.57 -43.03 9.84
C SER A 376 4.72 -44.35 9.08
N SER A 377 4.66 -44.28 7.75
CA SER A 377 5.34 -45.22 6.85
C SER A 377 5.00 -44.92 5.39
N SER A 378 5.93 -44.28 4.68
CA SER A 378 6.33 -44.57 3.29
C SER A 378 6.84 -43.30 2.62
N ALA A 379 8.14 -43.24 2.43
CA ALA A 379 8.78 -42.31 1.52
C ALA A 379 8.34 -42.63 0.09
N SER A 380 7.69 -41.67 -0.57
CA SER A 380 7.64 -41.61 -2.03
C SER A 380 7.68 -40.15 -2.45
N SER A 381 8.70 -39.83 -3.24
CA SER A 381 8.87 -38.60 -4.00
C SER A 381 7.66 -38.31 -4.87
N ALA A 382 6.84 -37.36 -4.46
CA ALA A 382 5.92 -36.65 -5.32
C ALA A 382 5.93 -35.19 -4.85
N ASP A 383 6.17 -34.27 -5.78
CA ASP A 383 5.91 -32.85 -5.59
C ASP A 383 4.41 -32.68 -5.30
N ASP A 384 4.02 -32.76 -4.03
CA ASP A 384 2.67 -32.43 -3.60
C ASP A 384 2.48 -30.91 -3.76
N ASP A 385 1.85 -30.56 -4.88
CA ASP A 385 1.38 -29.25 -5.27
C ASP A 385 0.25 -28.82 -4.32
N TYR A 386 0.58 -28.56 -3.04
CA TYR A 386 -0.35 -28.04 -2.05
C TYR A 386 -0.84 -26.67 -2.51
N SER A 387 -2.09 -26.62 -2.99
CA SER A 387 -2.78 -25.42 -3.42
C SER A 387 -2.83 -24.40 -2.28
N TRP A 388 -2.03 -23.35 -2.40
CA TRP A 388 -1.93 -22.33 -1.36
C TRP A 388 -3.25 -21.60 -1.14
N GLN A 389 -3.63 -21.47 0.14
CA GLN A 389 -4.81 -20.73 0.57
C GLN A 389 -4.39 -19.38 1.18
N TRP A 390 -5.11 -18.32 0.80
CA TRP A 390 -4.97 -17.01 1.42
C TRP A 390 -5.42 -17.08 2.88
N PRO A 391 -4.82 -16.31 3.81
CA PRO A 391 -5.20 -16.35 5.23
C PRO A 391 -6.67 -15.94 5.44
N THR A 392 -7.16 -15.05 4.58
CA THR A 392 -8.51 -14.48 4.62
C THR A 392 -9.28 -14.80 3.34
N SER A 393 -10.60 -14.88 3.46
CA SER A 393 -11.49 -15.09 2.32
C SER A 393 -11.49 -13.88 1.37
N PHE A 394 -11.90 -14.08 0.11
CA PHE A 394 -12.04 -12.97 -0.84
C PHE A 394 -13.00 -11.89 -0.34
N TRP A 395 -14.10 -12.28 0.29
CA TRP A 395 -15.11 -11.37 0.81
C TRP A 395 -14.62 -10.57 2.02
N SER A 396 -13.85 -11.21 2.91
CA SER A 396 -13.17 -10.54 4.01
C SER A 396 -12.21 -9.47 3.46
N GLN A 397 -11.37 -9.83 2.48
CA GLN A 397 -10.45 -8.90 1.82
C GLN A 397 -11.21 -7.74 1.16
N PHE A 398 -12.24 -8.04 0.38
CA PHE A 398 -13.05 -7.04 -0.30
C PHE A 398 -13.69 -6.05 0.69
N LYS A 399 -14.36 -6.53 1.75
CA LYS A 399 -15.01 -5.67 2.74
C LYS A 399 -14.02 -4.73 3.43
N VAL A 400 -12.89 -5.26 3.88
CA VAL A 400 -11.86 -4.48 4.60
C VAL A 400 -11.23 -3.44 3.66
N LEU A 401 -10.91 -3.82 2.43
CA LEU A 401 -10.33 -2.91 1.44
C LEU A 401 -11.32 -1.82 1.01
N THR A 402 -12.61 -2.14 0.88
CA THR A 402 -13.64 -1.16 0.53
C THR A 402 -13.79 -0.13 1.64
N GLU A 403 -13.83 -0.57 2.90
CA GLU A 403 -13.88 0.31 4.07
C GLU A 403 -12.66 1.23 4.14
N ARG A 404 -11.45 0.67 3.99
CA ARG A 404 -10.19 1.42 3.96
C ARG A 404 -10.17 2.45 2.83
N ASN A 405 -10.52 2.04 1.62
CA ASN A 405 -10.50 2.91 0.44
C ASN A 405 -11.54 4.05 0.57
N PHE A 406 -12.71 3.79 1.15
CA PHE A 406 -13.69 4.84 1.44
C PHE A 406 -13.13 5.86 2.43
N GLN A 407 -12.48 5.41 3.51
CA GLN A 407 -11.90 6.30 4.51
C GLN A 407 -10.73 7.13 3.95
N GLU A 408 -9.88 6.53 3.12
CA GLU A 408 -8.76 7.20 2.46
C GLU A 408 -9.24 8.24 1.44
N ALA A 409 -10.20 7.87 0.58
CA ALA A 409 -10.65 8.72 -0.51
C ALA A 409 -11.56 9.88 -0.05
N ARG A 410 -12.30 9.70 1.05
CA ARG A 410 -13.26 10.69 1.58
C ARG A 410 -12.67 12.09 1.78
N PRO A 411 -11.58 12.31 2.53
CA PRO A 411 -11.03 13.66 2.76
C PRO A 411 -10.52 14.31 1.47
N ARG A 412 -10.06 13.53 0.49
CA ARG A 412 -9.58 14.00 -0.81
C ARG A 412 -10.74 14.38 -1.73
N MET A 413 -11.73 13.51 -1.89
CA MET A 413 -12.84 13.70 -2.82
C MET A 413 -13.90 14.67 -2.30
N LEU A 414 -14.24 14.59 -1.01
CA LEU A 414 -15.25 15.44 -0.35
C LEU A 414 -14.58 16.54 0.50
N SER A 415 -13.51 17.13 -0.02
CA SER A 415 -12.82 18.24 0.64
C SER A 415 -13.75 19.46 0.80
N ARG A 416 -13.51 20.30 1.81
CA ARG A 416 -14.28 21.54 2.02
C ARG A 416 -14.27 22.45 0.79
N LEU A 417 -13.15 22.48 0.07
CA LEU A 417 -12.99 23.24 -1.17
C LEU A 417 -13.87 22.68 -2.30
N ASN A 418 -13.91 21.35 -2.46
CA ASN A 418 -14.75 20.72 -3.48
C ASN A 418 -16.24 20.97 -3.20
N TRP A 419 -16.66 20.95 -1.93
CA TRP A 419 -18.02 21.32 -1.54
C TRP A 419 -18.35 22.77 -1.88
N LEU A 420 -17.49 23.71 -1.50
CA LEU A 420 -17.67 25.14 -1.78
C LEU A 420 -17.73 25.40 -3.29
N GLN A 421 -16.79 24.84 -4.05
CA GLN A 421 -16.73 24.93 -5.50
C GLN A 421 -18.01 24.37 -6.15
N THR A 422 -18.49 23.22 -5.68
CA THR A 422 -19.68 22.55 -6.23
C THR A 422 -20.95 23.38 -6.01
N ILE A 423 -21.14 23.91 -4.80
CA ILE A 423 -22.29 24.76 -4.47
C ILE A 423 -22.23 26.07 -5.26
N ALA A 424 -21.06 26.71 -5.31
CA ALA A 424 -20.88 27.95 -6.08
C ALA A 424 -21.13 27.73 -7.57
N LEU A 425 -20.65 26.62 -8.15
CA LEU A 425 -20.86 26.29 -9.54
C LEU A 425 -22.34 25.96 -9.85
N GLY A 426 -23.01 25.24 -8.96
CA GLY A 426 -24.43 24.93 -9.08
C GLY A 426 -25.30 26.19 -9.06
N LEU A 427 -25.00 27.12 -8.15
CA LEU A 427 -25.68 28.42 -8.08
C LEU A 427 -25.37 29.28 -9.31
N LEU A 428 -24.12 29.35 -9.75
CA LEU A 428 -23.72 30.11 -10.93
C LEU A 428 -24.45 29.59 -12.19
N ALA A 429 -24.44 28.27 -12.41
CA ALA A 429 -25.17 27.66 -13.51
C ALA A 429 -26.68 27.93 -13.38
N GLY A 430 -27.26 27.77 -12.19
CA GLY A 430 -28.68 28.03 -11.97
C GLY A 430 -29.08 29.50 -12.19
N LEU A 431 -28.21 30.46 -11.87
CA LEU A 431 -28.45 31.89 -12.08
C LEU A 431 -28.30 32.28 -13.57
N LEU A 432 -27.32 31.69 -14.26
CA LEU A 432 -27.07 31.99 -15.68
C LEU A 432 -28.20 31.47 -16.58
N TRP A 433 -28.75 30.31 -16.25
CA TRP A 433 -29.87 29.68 -16.96
C TRP A 433 -31.18 29.75 -16.16
N LEU A 434 -31.43 30.84 -15.43
CA LEU A 434 -32.59 30.98 -14.55
C LEU A 434 -33.90 31.05 -15.34
N ARG A 435 -34.80 30.08 -15.12
CA ARG A 435 -36.16 30.03 -15.68
C ARG A 435 -36.25 30.41 -17.17
N LEU A 436 -35.50 29.69 -18.01
CA LEU A 436 -35.50 29.97 -19.45
C LEU A 436 -36.87 29.71 -20.08
N PRO A 437 -37.37 30.63 -20.92
CA PRO A 437 -38.57 30.38 -21.71
C PRO A 437 -38.30 29.25 -22.72
N ARG A 438 -39.25 28.32 -22.91
CA ARG A 438 -39.10 27.17 -23.82
C ARG A 438 -39.42 27.55 -25.27
N THR A 439 -38.65 28.49 -25.81
CA THR A 439 -38.73 28.97 -27.19
C THR A 439 -37.50 28.55 -27.99
N GLU A 440 -37.61 28.56 -29.31
CA GLU A 440 -36.49 28.28 -30.23
C GLU A 440 -35.26 29.19 -29.96
N ALA A 441 -35.46 30.42 -29.48
CA ALA A 441 -34.35 31.32 -29.13
C ALA A 441 -33.52 30.81 -27.95
N ALA A 442 -34.17 30.20 -26.95
CA ALA A 442 -33.55 29.66 -25.75
C ALA A 442 -33.12 28.18 -25.89
N LEU A 443 -33.41 27.53 -27.02
CA LEU A 443 -33.02 26.14 -27.30
C LEU A 443 -31.50 25.94 -27.12
N HIS A 444 -30.71 26.88 -27.63
CA HIS A 444 -29.25 26.82 -27.52
C HIS A 444 -28.77 26.92 -26.07
N ASP A 445 -29.43 27.74 -25.25
CA ASP A 445 -29.07 27.92 -23.84
C ASP A 445 -29.36 26.65 -23.01
N ILE A 446 -30.51 26.01 -23.23
CA ILE A 446 -30.87 24.74 -22.58
C ILE A 446 -29.89 23.62 -22.98
N GLN A 447 -29.54 23.58 -24.26
CA GLN A 447 -28.50 22.67 -24.78
C GLN A 447 -27.12 22.96 -24.17
N GLY A 448 -26.79 24.24 -23.96
CA GLY A 448 -25.56 24.69 -23.32
C GLY A 448 -25.46 24.23 -21.87
N TRP A 449 -26.54 24.35 -21.09
CA TRP A 449 -26.60 23.83 -19.72
C TRP A 449 -26.32 22.31 -19.69
N MET A 450 -27.03 21.51 -20.49
CA MET A 450 -26.85 20.06 -20.53
C MET A 450 -25.41 19.66 -20.90
N PHE A 451 -24.84 20.31 -21.91
CA PHE A 451 -23.47 20.04 -22.35
C PHE A 451 -22.46 20.43 -21.27
N PHE A 452 -22.65 21.59 -20.64
CA PHE A 452 -21.79 22.09 -19.56
C PHE A 452 -21.82 21.13 -18.35
N SER A 453 -23.00 20.75 -17.87
CA SER A 453 -23.15 19.84 -16.72
C SER A 453 -22.49 18.48 -16.99
N THR A 454 -22.74 17.89 -18.16
CA THR A 454 -22.15 16.59 -18.55
C THR A 454 -20.63 16.68 -18.64
N THR A 455 -20.14 17.73 -19.26
CA THR A 455 -18.71 17.92 -19.55
C THR A 455 -17.91 18.23 -18.29
N TYR A 456 -18.40 19.11 -17.42
CA TYR A 456 -17.71 19.47 -16.19
C TYR A 456 -17.54 18.26 -15.27
N TRP A 457 -18.61 17.50 -15.02
CA TRP A 457 -18.54 16.33 -14.14
C TRP A 457 -17.73 15.18 -14.72
N MET A 458 -17.75 15.03 -16.05
CA MET A 458 -16.82 14.13 -16.74
C MET A 458 -15.36 14.50 -16.45
N LEU A 459 -14.98 15.76 -16.68
CA LEU A 459 -13.61 16.23 -16.45
C LEU A 459 -13.19 16.05 -14.98
N PHE A 460 -14.05 16.46 -14.05
CA PHE A 460 -13.77 16.38 -12.62
C PHE A 460 -13.53 14.92 -12.18
N ALA A 461 -14.38 13.99 -12.59
CA ALA A 461 -14.23 12.57 -12.24
C ALA A 461 -13.03 11.91 -12.93
N HIS A 462 -12.77 12.24 -14.19
CA HIS A 462 -11.63 11.70 -14.96
C HIS A 462 -10.29 12.07 -14.31
N PHE A 463 -10.05 13.36 -14.07
CA PHE A 463 -8.79 13.82 -13.45
C PHE A 463 -8.67 13.45 -11.96
N GLY A 464 -9.80 13.36 -11.24
CA GLY A 464 -9.82 12.84 -9.88
C GLY A 464 -9.38 11.39 -9.78
N ALA A 465 -9.81 10.55 -10.73
CA ALA A 465 -9.40 9.15 -10.83
C ALA A 465 -7.94 8.98 -11.27
N LEU A 466 -7.50 9.81 -12.22
CA LEU A 466 -6.14 9.78 -12.79
C LEU A 466 -5.04 9.91 -11.72
N SER A 467 -5.26 10.78 -10.74
CA SER A 467 -4.29 11.07 -9.68
C SER A 467 -4.23 10.02 -8.56
N SER A 468 -5.11 9.01 -8.57
CA SER A 468 -5.22 8.02 -7.48
C SER A 468 -4.21 6.88 -7.60
N PHE A 469 -4.07 6.25 -8.77
CA PHE A 469 -3.29 5.02 -8.90
C PHE A 469 -1.77 5.17 -8.76
N PRO A 470 -1.10 6.21 -9.33
CA PRO A 470 0.35 6.33 -9.24
C PRO A 470 0.90 6.30 -7.80
N PRO A 471 0.37 7.09 -6.83
CA PRO A 471 0.86 7.03 -5.46
C PRO A 471 0.44 5.75 -4.71
N GLU A 472 -0.78 5.25 -4.93
CA GLU A 472 -1.26 4.04 -4.24
C GLU A 472 -0.49 2.78 -4.67
N ARG A 473 0.05 2.76 -5.89
CA ARG A 473 0.75 1.61 -6.47
C ARG A 473 1.90 1.11 -5.61
N GLU A 474 2.68 2.00 -5.02
CA GLU A 474 3.84 1.59 -4.21
C GLU A 474 3.39 0.84 -2.95
N VAL A 475 2.33 1.32 -2.30
CA VAL A 475 1.72 0.65 -1.15
C VAL A 475 1.15 -0.71 -1.56
N ILE A 476 0.42 -0.78 -2.67
CA ILE A 476 -0.17 -2.04 -3.17
C ILE A 476 0.92 -3.06 -3.48
N ASN A 477 2.00 -2.64 -4.12
CA ASN A 477 3.10 -3.53 -4.45
C ASN A 477 3.77 -4.09 -3.19
N LYS A 478 4.00 -3.24 -2.19
CA LYS A 478 4.50 -3.66 -0.87
C LYS A 478 3.57 -4.68 -0.21
N GLU A 479 2.29 -4.37 -0.07
CA GLU A 479 1.28 -5.23 0.59
C GLU A 479 1.04 -6.55 -0.16
N ARG A 480 1.16 -6.56 -1.49
CA ARG A 480 1.02 -7.79 -2.27
C ARG A 480 2.27 -8.68 -2.19
N LEU A 481 3.46 -8.09 -2.09
CA LEU A 481 4.70 -8.84 -1.89
C LEU A 481 4.75 -9.48 -0.49
N SER A 482 4.10 -8.90 0.52
CA SER A 482 3.91 -9.52 1.84
C SER A 482 2.74 -10.51 1.90
N GLY A 483 1.97 -10.65 0.81
CA GLY A 483 0.89 -11.62 0.70
C GLY A 483 -0.40 -11.22 1.42
N SER A 484 -0.67 -9.93 1.63
CA SER A 484 -1.85 -9.46 2.37
C SER A 484 -3.19 -9.70 1.64
N TYR A 485 -3.26 -9.50 0.32
CA TYR A 485 -4.52 -9.66 -0.44
C TYR A 485 -4.35 -9.89 -1.95
N ARG A 486 -5.44 -10.30 -2.59
CA ARG A 486 -5.55 -10.50 -4.04
C ARG A 486 -5.71 -9.17 -4.79
N LEU A 487 -5.11 -9.06 -5.97
CA LEU A 487 -5.29 -7.88 -6.85
C LEU A 487 -6.76 -7.66 -7.24
N SER A 488 -7.49 -8.75 -7.51
CA SER A 488 -8.92 -8.67 -7.86
C SER A 488 -9.77 -8.13 -6.71
N ALA A 489 -9.46 -8.53 -5.47
CA ALA A 489 -10.17 -8.02 -4.29
C ALA A 489 -9.94 -6.52 -4.12
N TYR A 490 -8.69 -6.07 -4.23
CA TYR A 490 -8.35 -4.65 -4.15
C TYR A 490 -9.00 -3.82 -5.28
N TYR A 491 -8.89 -4.27 -6.53
CA TYR A 491 -9.42 -3.52 -7.67
C TYR A 491 -10.94 -3.33 -7.53
N LEU A 492 -11.67 -4.42 -7.28
CA LEU A 492 -13.12 -4.35 -7.05
C LEU A 492 -13.47 -3.49 -5.84
N ALA A 493 -12.72 -3.63 -4.74
CA ALA A 493 -12.93 -2.86 -3.53
C ALA A 493 -12.75 -1.35 -3.74
N LYS A 494 -11.77 -0.93 -4.56
CA LYS A 494 -11.57 0.47 -4.96
C LYS A 494 -12.75 0.99 -5.77
N MET A 495 -13.19 0.23 -6.77
CA MET A 495 -14.32 0.63 -7.62
C MET A 495 -15.60 0.84 -6.78
N VAL A 496 -15.87 -0.03 -5.80
CA VAL A 496 -17.06 0.05 -4.95
C VAL A 496 -16.91 1.09 -3.85
N GLY A 497 -15.73 1.20 -3.22
CA GLY A 497 -15.47 2.12 -2.11
C GLY A 497 -15.52 3.60 -2.53
N GLU A 498 -15.08 3.92 -3.75
CA GLU A 498 -15.11 5.30 -4.26
C GLU A 498 -16.44 5.68 -4.92
N LEU A 499 -17.31 4.71 -5.24
CA LEU A 499 -18.56 4.96 -5.95
C LEU A 499 -19.48 5.95 -5.21
N PRO A 500 -19.77 5.80 -3.89
CA PRO A 500 -20.61 6.76 -3.17
C PRO A 500 -20.01 8.17 -3.15
N LEU A 501 -18.69 8.28 -3.05
CA LEU A 501 -17.98 9.55 -3.02
C LEU A 501 -18.04 10.25 -4.38
N THR A 502 -17.95 9.49 -5.47
CA THR A 502 -17.99 9.99 -6.85
C THR A 502 -19.35 10.56 -7.22
N VAL A 503 -20.45 9.95 -6.74
CA VAL A 503 -21.82 10.39 -7.09
C VAL A 503 -22.33 11.54 -6.23
N THR A 504 -21.76 11.78 -5.05
CA THR A 504 -22.27 12.75 -4.08
C THR A 504 -22.23 14.19 -4.62
N LEU A 505 -21.08 14.66 -5.11
CA LEU A 505 -20.94 16.04 -5.58
C LEU A 505 -21.74 16.35 -6.87
N PRO A 506 -21.76 15.50 -7.91
CA PRO A 506 -22.62 15.72 -9.07
C PRO A 506 -24.11 15.75 -8.72
N ALA A 507 -24.55 14.91 -7.76
CA ALA A 507 -25.93 14.93 -7.31
C ALA A 507 -26.30 16.27 -6.65
N VAL A 508 -25.44 16.81 -5.79
CA VAL A 508 -25.64 18.13 -5.16
C VAL A 508 -25.73 19.24 -6.21
N TYR A 509 -24.85 19.24 -7.21
CA TYR A 509 -24.90 20.21 -8.29
C TYR A 509 -26.22 20.15 -9.09
N HIS A 510 -26.70 18.94 -9.40
CA HIS A 510 -27.95 18.77 -10.16
C HIS A 510 -29.18 19.17 -9.34
N ILE A 511 -29.18 18.85 -8.04
CA ILE A 511 -30.23 19.25 -7.09
C ILE A 511 -30.36 20.78 -7.02
N ILE A 512 -29.26 21.53 -7.15
CA ILE A 512 -29.28 23.00 -7.16
C ILE A 512 -29.65 23.54 -8.54
N SER A 513 -28.96 23.09 -9.59
CA SER A 513 -29.02 23.74 -10.92
C SER A 513 -30.30 23.42 -11.71
N TYR A 514 -30.81 22.19 -11.67
CA TYR A 514 -31.97 21.82 -12.49
C TYR A 514 -33.27 22.51 -12.05
N PRO A 515 -33.63 22.59 -10.74
CA PRO A 515 -34.81 23.33 -10.34
C PRO A 515 -34.77 24.83 -10.68
N MET A 516 -33.58 25.43 -10.76
CA MET A 516 -33.40 26.83 -11.16
C MET A 516 -33.61 27.03 -12.68
N LEU A 517 -33.29 26.02 -13.49
CA LEU A 517 -33.58 26.01 -14.93
C LEU A 517 -35.10 26.00 -15.22
N GLY A 518 -35.85 25.28 -14.40
CA GLY A 518 -37.30 25.09 -14.51
C GLY A 518 -37.66 23.64 -14.21
N PHE A 519 -38.32 23.39 -13.08
CA PHE A 519 -38.71 22.04 -12.67
C PHE A 519 -39.95 21.56 -13.43
N HIS A 520 -39.80 20.50 -14.24
CA HIS A 520 -40.90 19.97 -15.06
C HIS A 520 -41.62 18.83 -14.35
N SER A 521 -40.92 17.71 -14.15
CA SER A 521 -41.45 16.53 -13.50
C SER A 521 -40.38 15.85 -12.64
N PRO A 522 -40.78 15.19 -11.55
CA PRO A 522 -39.85 14.42 -10.73
C PRO A 522 -39.23 13.26 -11.53
N ALA A 523 -39.94 12.68 -12.51
CA ALA A 523 -39.43 11.59 -13.33
C ALA A 523 -38.28 12.04 -14.26
N VAL A 524 -38.42 13.21 -14.92
CA VAL A 524 -37.36 13.79 -15.75
C VAL A 524 -36.17 14.21 -14.87
N PHE A 525 -36.42 14.82 -13.72
CA PHE A 525 -35.37 15.19 -12.76
C PHE A 525 -34.50 14.00 -12.34
N VAL A 526 -35.13 12.91 -11.90
CA VAL A 526 -34.42 11.69 -11.45
C VAL A 526 -33.70 11.02 -12.62
N THR A 527 -34.30 10.95 -13.80
CA THR A 527 -33.69 10.27 -14.95
C THR A 527 -32.51 11.07 -15.52
N LEU A 528 -32.59 12.40 -15.57
CA LEU A 528 -31.45 13.26 -15.92
C LEU A 528 -30.31 13.13 -14.91
N LEU A 529 -30.64 13.06 -13.61
CA LEU A 529 -29.65 12.80 -12.56
C LEU A 529 -28.96 11.45 -12.82
N LEU A 530 -29.71 10.39 -13.09
CA LEU A 530 -29.15 9.07 -13.37
C LEU A 530 -28.20 9.07 -14.58
N PHE A 531 -28.53 9.78 -15.66
CA PHE A 531 -27.64 9.93 -16.82
C PHE A 531 -26.37 10.73 -16.50
N LEU A 532 -26.49 11.81 -15.73
CA LEU A 532 -25.34 12.59 -15.27
C LEU A 532 -24.40 11.74 -14.39
N LEU A 533 -24.97 10.97 -13.46
CA LEU A 533 -24.22 10.08 -12.58
C LEU A 533 -23.55 8.95 -13.37
N LEU A 534 -24.26 8.33 -14.32
CA LEU A 534 -23.71 7.28 -15.19
C LEU A 534 -22.51 7.81 -15.98
N ASN A 535 -22.64 8.99 -16.61
CA ASN A 535 -21.54 9.61 -17.35
C ASN A 535 -20.32 9.88 -16.45
N THR A 536 -20.55 10.37 -15.23
CA THR A 536 -19.49 10.62 -14.24
C THR A 536 -18.72 9.33 -13.89
N VAL A 537 -19.43 8.21 -13.70
CA VAL A 537 -18.82 6.91 -13.40
C VAL A 537 -18.07 6.32 -14.60
N VAL A 538 -18.59 6.51 -15.82
CA VAL A 538 -17.89 6.14 -17.07
C VAL A 538 -16.59 6.93 -17.19
N ALA A 539 -16.63 8.25 -16.97
CA ALA A 539 -15.45 9.11 -17.03
C ALA A 539 -14.39 8.72 -16.00
N GLN A 540 -14.78 8.40 -14.76
CA GLN A 540 -13.88 7.88 -13.74
C GLN A 540 -13.17 6.59 -14.20
N SER A 541 -13.87 5.73 -14.95
CA SER A 541 -13.32 4.47 -15.45
C SER A 541 -12.23 4.68 -16.49
N VAL A 542 -12.38 5.68 -17.36
CA VAL A 542 -11.32 6.06 -18.30
C VAL A 542 -10.13 6.65 -17.56
N GLY A 543 -10.36 7.52 -16.56
CA GLY A 543 -9.29 8.07 -15.73
C GLY A 543 -8.47 6.98 -15.02
N PHE A 544 -9.15 5.96 -14.48
CA PHE A 544 -8.51 4.78 -13.90
C PHE A 544 -7.69 3.97 -14.91
N PHE A 545 -8.20 3.77 -16.13
CA PHE A 545 -7.47 3.07 -17.17
C PHE A 545 -6.19 3.82 -17.59
N VAL A 546 -6.28 5.13 -17.82
CA VAL A 546 -5.13 5.95 -18.19
C VAL A 546 -4.11 5.99 -17.05
N GLY A 547 -4.57 6.16 -15.80
CA GLY A 547 -3.71 6.14 -14.60
C GLY A 547 -3.02 4.79 -14.36
N ALA A 548 -3.63 3.68 -14.79
CA ALA A 548 -3.00 2.36 -14.71
C ALA A 548 -1.93 2.13 -15.80
N CYS A 549 -2.08 2.74 -16.97
CA CYS A 549 -1.16 2.57 -18.10
C CYS A 549 0.16 3.34 -17.91
N CYS A 550 0.05 4.58 -17.44
CA CYS A 550 1.16 5.51 -17.35
C CYS A 550 1.89 5.41 -15.99
N LEU A 551 3.23 5.37 -16.01
CA LEU A 551 4.06 5.35 -14.80
C LEU A 551 4.26 6.75 -14.21
N ASP A 552 4.17 7.76 -15.07
CA ASP A 552 4.45 9.15 -14.75
C ASP A 552 3.13 9.94 -14.74
N LEU A 553 2.93 10.71 -13.67
CA LEU A 553 1.71 11.50 -13.49
C LEU A 553 1.58 12.60 -14.58
N GLN A 554 2.68 13.22 -15.01
CA GLN A 554 2.67 14.26 -16.03
C GLN A 554 2.26 13.71 -17.40
N VAL A 555 2.80 12.55 -17.78
CA VAL A 555 2.42 11.85 -19.02
C VAL A 555 0.95 11.43 -18.97
N SER A 556 0.47 11.02 -17.79
CA SER A 556 -0.94 10.67 -17.57
C SER A 556 -1.86 11.87 -17.79
N ILE A 557 -1.47 13.05 -17.29
CA ILE A 557 -2.25 14.29 -17.39
C ILE A 557 -2.33 14.77 -18.84
N THR A 558 -1.22 14.79 -19.58
CA THR A 558 -1.21 15.25 -20.97
C THR A 558 -2.04 14.35 -21.88
N ALA A 559 -1.90 13.03 -21.76
CA ALA A 559 -2.70 12.06 -22.50
C ALA A 559 -4.20 12.18 -22.16
N SER A 560 -4.51 12.37 -20.89
CA SER A 560 -5.88 12.58 -20.39
C SER A 560 -6.51 13.86 -20.93
N ALA A 561 -5.76 14.97 -20.93
CA ALA A 561 -6.24 16.25 -21.44
C ALA A 561 -6.52 16.19 -22.95
N LEU A 562 -5.65 15.54 -23.72
CA LEU A 562 -5.87 15.34 -25.15
C LEU A 562 -7.13 14.50 -25.40
N TYR A 563 -7.31 13.42 -24.65
CA TYR A 563 -8.49 12.57 -24.75
C TYR A 563 -9.78 13.34 -24.41
N THR A 564 -9.82 14.03 -23.27
CA THR A 564 -11.03 14.74 -22.83
C THR A 564 -11.40 15.87 -23.78
N LEU A 565 -10.44 16.66 -24.26
CA LEU A 565 -10.67 17.70 -25.27
C LEU A 565 -11.20 17.11 -26.59
N ALA A 566 -10.63 16.01 -27.08
CA ALA A 566 -11.11 15.35 -28.29
C ALA A 566 -12.57 14.88 -28.13
N THR A 567 -12.92 14.27 -26.98
CA THR A 567 -14.30 13.82 -26.71
C THR A 567 -15.30 14.98 -26.60
N GLN A 568 -14.89 16.12 -26.05
CA GLN A 568 -15.73 17.32 -25.96
C GLN A 568 -16.01 17.94 -27.32
N LEU A 569 -14.97 18.08 -28.17
CA LEU A 569 -15.13 18.60 -29.53
C LEU A 569 -16.08 17.73 -30.35
N LEU A 570 -15.97 16.40 -30.20
CA LEU A 570 -16.79 15.42 -30.89
C LEU A 570 -18.15 15.15 -30.20
N GLY A 571 -18.47 15.84 -29.10
CA GLY A 571 -19.69 15.60 -28.31
C GLY A 571 -21.00 16.01 -28.99
N GLY A 572 -20.93 16.80 -30.07
CA GLY A 572 -22.10 17.21 -30.88
C GLY A 572 -22.66 18.60 -30.57
N TYR A 573 -22.21 19.25 -29.49
CA TYR A 573 -22.57 20.64 -29.17
C TYR A 573 -21.62 21.67 -29.80
N LEU A 574 -20.30 21.52 -29.60
CA LEU A 574 -19.28 22.47 -30.07
C LEU A 574 -19.05 22.40 -31.59
N ALA A 575 -18.96 21.18 -32.13
CA ALA A 575 -18.82 20.93 -33.55
C ALA A 575 -20.02 20.14 -34.08
N THR A 576 -20.92 20.84 -34.78
CA THR A 576 -22.12 20.24 -35.39
C THR A 576 -21.83 19.69 -36.78
N ALA A 577 -21.02 20.39 -37.58
CA ALA A 577 -20.61 19.99 -38.93
C ALA A 577 -19.28 19.22 -38.93
N VAL A 578 -19.34 17.90 -38.70
CA VAL A 578 -18.17 17.01 -38.77
C VAL A 578 -18.02 16.46 -40.20
N PRO A 579 -16.83 16.52 -40.82
CA PRO A 579 -16.61 15.95 -42.14
C PRO A 579 -16.95 14.45 -42.20
N PRO A 580 -17.51 13.91 -43.30
CA PRO A 580 -17.93 12.51 -43.38
C PRO A 580 -16.84 11.49 -43.04
N TRP A 581 -15.58 11.78 -43.39
CA TRP A 581 -14.43 10.90 -43.10
C TRP A 581 -14.08 10.83 -41.60
N LEU A 582 -14.47 11.84 -40.81
CA LEU A 582 -14.24 11.91 -39.36
C LEU A 582 -15.52 11.59 -38.56
N ALA A 583 -16.65 11.33 -39.22
CA ALA A 583 -17.93 11.09 -38.56
C ALA A 583 -17.91 9.90 -37.59
N TRP A 584 -17.09 8.87 -37.86
CA TRP A 584 -16.95 7.71 -36.98
C TRP A 584 -16.38 8.08 -35.59
N ALA A 585 -15.57 9.14 -35.50
CA ALA A 585 -14.90 9.54 -34.25
C ALA A 585 -15.91 10.03 -33.20
N ARG A 586 -17.08 10.51 -33.63
CA ARG A 586 -18.20 10.87 -32.74
C ARG A 586 -18.66 9.68 -31.91
N TYR A 587 -18.68 8.47 -32.49
CA TYR A 587 -19.07 7.24 -31.78
C TYR A 587 -18.03 6.76 -30.76
N ALA A 588 -16.80 7.28 -30.80
CA ALA A 588 -15.79 7.03 -29.79
C ALA A 588 -15.91 7.97 -28.58
N SER A 589 -16.70 9.06 -28.69
CA SER A 589 -16.90 10.02 -27.61
C SER A 589 -17.97 9.56 -26.63
N MET A 590 -17.61 9.38 -25.36
CA MET A 590 -18.59 9.10 -24.30
C MET A 590 -19.57 10.27 -24.09
N VAL A 591 -19.09 11.50 -24.28
CA VAL A 591 -19.88 12.73 -24.09
C VAL A 591 -21.03 12.77 -25.08
N HIS A 592 -20.81 12.30 -26.30
CA HIS A 592 -21.83 12.27 -27.34
C HIS A 592 -23.08 11.50 -26.89
N TYR A 593 -22.91 10.27 -26.38
CA TYR A 593 -24.03 9.43 -25.95
C TYR A 593 -24.73 9.98 -24.69
N ALA A 594 -23.97 10.48 -23.72
CA ALA A 594 -24.52 11.05 -22.49
C ALA A 594 -25.33 12.32 -22.77
N TYR A 595 -24.77 13.22 -23.59
CA TYR A 595 -25.42 14.45 -24.01
C TYR A 595 -26.70 14.17 -24.80
N GLN A 596 -26.64 13.25 -25.78
CA GLN A 596 -27.79 12.87 -26.58
C GLN A 596 -28.92 12.26 -25.73
N ASN A 597 -28.58 11.47 -24.71
CA ASN A 597 -29.59 10.95 -23.76
C ASN A 597 -30.30 12.05 -22.98
N MET A 598 -29.58 13.06 -22.50
CA MET A 598 -30.18 14.19 -21.82
C MET A 598 -31.11 14.98 -22.75
N GLN A 599 -30.72 15.18 -24.01
CA GLN A 599 -31.55 15.87 -25.00
C GLN A 599 -32.82 15.10 -25.36
N ILE A 600 -32.72 13.78 -25.60
CA ILE A 600 -33.88 12.92 -25.90
C ILE A 600 -34.89 12.98 -24.76
N LEU A 601 -34.41 12.97 -23.52
CA LEU A 601 -35.28 13.00 -22.35
C LEU A 601 -35.91 14.38 -22.15
N GLU A 602 -35.10 15.45 -22.14
CA GLU A 602 -35.56 16.82 -21.87
C GLU A 602 -36.52 17.32 -22.96
N PHE A 603 -36.24 17.05 -24.24
CA PHE A 603 -37.09 17.51 -25.34
C PHE A 603 -38.19 16.52 -25.73
N GLY A 604 -38.07 15.25 -25.34
CA GLY A 604 -39.03 14.20 -25.74
C GLY A 604 -40.12 13.95 -24.71
N VAL A 605 -39.75 13.88 -23.43
CA VAL A 605 -40.68 13.65 -22.32
C VAL A 605 -40.99 14.95 -21.56
N GLY A 606 -40.06 15.92 -21.61
CA GLY A 606 -40.27 17.26 -21.05
C GLY A 606 -41.21 18.12 -21.90
N GLU A 607 -41.35 19.39 -21.52
CA GLU A 607 -42.21 20.33 -22.25
C GLU A 607 -41.65 20.62 -23.65
N PRO A 608 -42.49 20.59 -24.69
CA PRO A 608 -42.05 20.80 -26.07
C PRO A 608 -41.60 22.24 -26.30
N ILE A 609 -40.62 22.43 -27.18
CA ILE A 609 -40.12 23.77 -27.54
C ILE A 609 -41.02 24.40 -28.58
N THR A 610 -41.42 25.64 -28.32
CA THR A 610 -42.25 26.45 -29.22
C THR A 610 -41.41 27.09 -30.33
N CYS A 611 -41.96 27.09 -31.55
CA CYS A 611 -41.34 27.69 -32.72
C CYS A 611 -41.29 29.22 -32.63
N SER A 612 -40.20 29.84 -33.11
CA SER A 612 -40.10 31.29 -33.25
C SER A 612 -40.49 31.76 -34.66
N GLN A 613 -40.81 33.04 -34.84
CA GLN A 613 -41.03 33.64 -36.16
C GLN A 613 -39.95 34.71 -36.41
N PRO A 614 -39.02 34.54 -37.37
CA PRO A 614 -38.82 33.42 -38.31
C PRO A 614 -38.08 32.20 -37.70
N SER A 615 -38.51 30.98 -38.03
CA SER A 615 -37.90 29.73 -37.54
C SER A 615 -36.82 29.18 -38.47
N LYS A 616 -35.78 28.55 -37.89
CA LYS A 616 -34.74 27.79 -38.60
C LYS A 616 -35.18 26.37 -38.97
N PHE A 617 -36.21 25.83 -38.30
CA PHE A 617 -36.69 24.46 -38.51
C PHE A 617 -37.79 24.42 -39.57
N ALA A 618 -37.70 23.48 -40.52
CA ALA A 618 -38.68 23.36 -41.59
C ALA A 618 -40.05 22.90 -41.07
N GLU A 619 -40.05 22.13 -39.98
CA GLU A 619 -41.21 21.59 -39.26
C GLU A 619 -42.07 22.71 -38.64
N CYS A 620 -41.45 23.84 -38.28
CA CYS A 620 -42.14 25.02 -37.76
C CYS A 620 -42.95 25.79 -38.80
N ARG A 621 -42.88 25.41 -40.09
CA ARG A 621 -43.75 25.99 -41.13
C ARG A 621 -45.20 25.51 -41.01
N ASN A 622 -45.39 24.27 -40.57
CA ASN A 622 -46.71 23.62 -40.47
C ASN A 622 -47.09 23.22 -39.04
N GLY A 623 -46.18 23.39 -38.07
CA GLY A 623 -46.38 23.04 -36.66
C GLY A 623 -46.02 24.19 -35.71
N THR A 624 -46.52 24.10 -34.47
CA THR A 624 -46.25 25.08 -33.40
C THR A 624 -45.08 24.67 -32.49
N THR A 625 -44.63 23.42 -32.59
CA THR A 625 -43.58 22.83 -31.75
C THR A 625 -42.52 22.12 -32.58
N ILE A 626 -41.30 22.10 -32.04
CA ILE A 626 -40.15 21.44 -32.68
C ILE A 626 -40.04 20.00 -32.15
N PRO A 627 -40.12 18.96 -33.01
CA PRO A 627 -39.90 17.59 -32.56
C PRO A 627 -38.42 17.32 -32.25
N VAL A 628 -38.16 16.42 -31.30
CA VAL A 628 -36.80 16.03 -30.88
C VAL A 628 -35.94 15.56 -32.06
N SER A 629 -36.52 14.81 -32.99
CA SER A 629 -35.80 14.32 -34.18
C SER A 629 -35.20 15.46 -34.99
N ALA A 630 -35.95 16.55 -35.19
CA ALA A 630 -35.47 17.73 -35.92
C ALA A 630 -34.32 18.44 -35.17
N ILE A 631 -34.39 18.49 -33.83
CA ILE A 631 -33.31 19.05 -32.99
C ILE A 631 -32.04 18.20 -33.15
N LEU A 632 -32.15 16.88 -33.09
CA LEU A 632 -31.01 15.96 -33.21
C LEU A 632 -30.40 15.95 -34.62
N GLU A 633 -31.23 16.05 -35.66
CA GLU A 633 -30.77 16.14 -37.06
C GLU A 633 -29.98 17.43 -37.30
N SER A 634 -30.41 18.56 -36.71
CA SER A 634 -29.70 19.84 -36.83
C SER A 634 -28.28 19.83 -36.26
N GLN A 635 -27.95 18.89 -35.36
CA GLN A 635 -26.63 18.73 -34.74
C GLN A 635 -25.76 17.67 -35.44
N GLY A 636 -26.15 17.27 -36.66
CA GLY A 636 -25.40 16.35 -37.50
C GLY A 636 -25.72 14.88 -37.26
N GLY A 637 -26.85 14.56 -36.62
CA GLY A 637 -27.43 13.21 -36.74
C GLY A 637 -27.86 12.97 -38.19
N ALA A 638 -27.53 11.83 -38.78
CA ALA A 638 -28.06 11.51 -40.10
C ALA A 638 -29.59 11.38 -40.01
N ARG A 639 -30.32 11.70 -41.09
CA ARG A 639 -31.79 11.60 -41.16
C ARG A 639 -32.24 10.25 -40.60
N GLY A 640 -32.99 10.26 -39.50
CA GLY A 640 -33.52 9.05 -38.85
C GLY A 640 -32.52 8.16 -38.08
N SER A 641 -31.29 8.60 -37.78
CA SER A 641 -30.25 7.77 -37.15
C SER A 641 -29.82 8.22 -35.74
N GLY A 642 -30.71 8.89 -34.99
CA GLY A 642 -30.48 9.03 -33.55
C GLY A 642 -30.62 7.65 -32.90
N LEU A 643 -29.56 7.13 -32.28
CA LEU A 643 -29.67 5.92 -31.47
C LEU A 643 -30.75 6.15 -30.40
N PRO A 644 -31.65 5.19 -30.17
CA PRO A 644 -32.65 5.33 -29.13
C PRO A 644 -31.98 5.42 -27.76
N MET A 645 -32.66 6.04 -26.80
CA MET A 645 -32.13 6.29 -25.44
C MET A 645 -31.53 5.04 -24.77
N TRP A 646 -32.16 3.87 -24.93
CA TRP A 646 -31.66 2.61 -24.36
C TRP A 646 -30.34 2.17 -25.01
N ALA A 647 -30.15 2.39 -26.31
CA ALA A 647 -28.96 2.00 -27.04
C ALA A 647 -27.76 2.88 -26.64
N ASN A 648 -27.96 4.19 -26.53
CA ASN A 648 -26.96 5.11 -25.98
C ASN A 648 -26.55 4.72 -24.56
N THR A 649 -27.52 4.38 -23.71
CA THR A 649 -27.27 3.92 -22.34
C THR A 649 -26.49 2.61 -22.31
N ALA A 650 -26.83 1.65 -23.19
CA ALA A 650 -26.09 0.40 -23.32
C ALA A 650 -24.65 0.60 -23.78
N VAL A 651 -24.39 1.55 -24.70
CA VAL A 651 -23.03 1.92 -25.12
C VAL A 651 -22.24 2.53 -23.97
N LEU A 652 -22.84 3.43 -23.17
CA LEU A 652 -22.20 3.98 -21.97
C LEU A 652 -21.85 2.89 -20.95
N LEU A 653 -22.75 1.93 -20.72
CA LEU A 653 -22.47 0.78 -19.87
C LEU A 653 -21.37 -0.13 -20.44
N ALA A 654 -21.31 -0.29 -21.76
CA ALA A 654 -20.22 -1.01 -22.41
C ALA A 654 -18.88 -0.29 -22.20
N PHE A 655 -18.82 1.03 -22.34
CA PHE A 655 -17.62 1.81 -22.03
C PHE A 655 -17.16 1.62 -20.57
N LEU A 656 -18.10 1.65 -19.62
CA LEU A 656 -17.83 1.38 -18.21
C LEU A 656 -17.13 0.02 -18.02
N ILE A 657 -17.72 -1.05 -18.57
CA ILE A 657 -17.20 -2.42 -18.41
C ILE A 657 -15.85 -2.58 -19.13
N VAL A 658 -15.72 -2.08 -20.36
CA VAL A 658 -14.50 -2.20 -21.16
C VAL A 658 -13.33 -1.48 -20.50
N PHE A 659 -13.49 -0.23 -20.07
CA PHE A 659 -12.37 0.49 -19.46
C PHE A 659 -12.00 -0.04 -18.07
N ARG A 660 -12.97 -0.52 -17.27
CA ARG A 660 -12.69 -1.18 -15.98
C ARG A 660 -11.95 -2.51 -16.17
N THR A 661 -12.37 -3.32 -17.15
CA THR A 661 -11.69 -4.59 -17.45
C THR A 661 -10.30 -4.37 -18.02
N LEU A 662 -10.12 -3.43 -18.95
CA LEU A 662 -8.81 -3.05 -19.47
C LEU A 662 -7.88 -2.53 -18.36
N GLY A 663 -8.38 -1.67 -17.47
CA GLY A 663 -7.62 -1.18 -16.31
C GLY A 663 -7.12 -2.33 -15.42
N TYR A 664 -7.98 -3.30 -15.14
CA TYR A 664 -7.60 -4.51 -14.39
C TYR A 664 -6.57 -5.37 -15.13
N LEU A 665 -6.73 -5.59 -16.44
CA LEU A 665 -5.79 -6.37 -17.25
C LEU A 665 -4.40 -5.73 -17.30
N VAL A 666 -4.33 -4.40 -17.44
CA VAL A 666 -3.07 -3.65 -17.41
C VAL A 666 -2.34 -3.84 -16.08
N LEU A 667 -3.06 -3.72 -14.95
CA LEU A 667 -2.49 -3.95 -13.62
C LEU A 667 -2.09 -5.40 -13.39
N ARG A 668 -2.82 -6.37 -13.97
CA ARG A 668 -2.58 -7.80 -13.77
C ARG A 668 -1.46 -8.36 -14.62
N TYR A 669 -1.34 -7.94 -15.88
CA TYR A 669 -0.45 -8.58 -16.85
C TYR A 669 0.70 -7.69 -17.30
N TYR A 670 0.45 -6.40 -17.54
CA TYR A 670 1.46 -5.50 -18.09
C TYR A 670 2.35 -4.89 -17.00
N ARG A 671 1.77 -4.61 -15.83
CA ARG A 671 2.46 -3.99 -14.69
C ARG A 671 2.49 -4.91 -13.48
N VAL A 672 2.85 -6.18 -13.69
CA VAL A 672 3.10 -7.11 -12.57
C VAL A 672 4.22 -6.52 -11.70
N PRO A 673 4.03 -6.37 -10.37
CA PRO A 673 5.16 -6.12 -9.48
C PRO A 673 6.14 -7.30 -9.63
N LYS A 674 7.31 -7.02 -10.22
CA LYS A 674 8.39 -7.99 -10.40
C LYS A 674 9.04 -8.35 -9.07
#